data_AF-A0A803TKZ4-F1
#
_entry.id   AF-A0A803TKZ4-F1
#
_cell.length_a   1.000
_cell.length_b   1.000
_cell.length_c   1.000
_cell.angle_alpha   90.00
_cell.angle_beta   90.00
_cell.angle_gamma   90.00
#
_symmetry.space_group_name_H-M   'P 1'
#
loop_
_entity.id
_entity.type
_entity.pdbx_description
1 polymer ?
#
loop_
_entity_poly.entity_id
_entity_poly.type
_entity_poly.pdbx_seq_one_letter_code
_entity_poly.pdbx_strand_id
1 'polypeptide(L)'
;MSSNLRRGGGPIKMVRPRRLMDPEGFLTSLGVLSATEADDPVVSDVSDRARSKAAIRAYSAALRAARKVFTTARITSATNRSSELFRVVEELLHPSQGGGASDISATRCSEFTHHFADKVAQIRSDLDAGLDALPGEVAEASVCSILLDSFQLVQPDDVDKILGAVRATTCALDPCLPWLLKQASGGLVDWLIASLGQGKFPSSLKQAVVRPILKKASLGPTNICNYRPISNLPFLGKVLERVVASQLQGFSEDTDFLDQSQSGFRPGFSTKTALVALVDDLRRELDRGSVTLLVLLDISAAFDTIDHGILLGRLSGMGLRGTALQWLQSFLEVRSQMVKLGDTCSDPWPLTCGVPQGSILSPMLFNIYMKPLGEVIRSFGVRCHLYADDTQLYYSFPPKSKEAPRILDQCLAAVLAWMSVNKLRLNPDKTEVLQVSRTSDRGIGWQPVLDGVALPLKAQVRSLGVLLDSGLTLEAQVSTLEAQVAGRAFAQFKLVRQLRPYLEKSDLTMVVHALVTSRLDYCNALYVGLPLKTARKLQLVQRSAARLLTGANYRTRSTPLFKELHWLPFIFRAQFKVQVVTYKALNGLEPTYLGDRISPYEPARSLHSSGEALLSLPPPSQSRLVGTRERAFSVMAPRLWNSLPREIRQAPTLLSFRRSLKTWLFQKAFDGQLLLD
;
A
#
# COMPACT_ATOMS: atom_id res chain seq x y z
N MET A 1 -22.41 52.52 -9.58
CA MET A 1 -23.77 52.58 -8.99
C MET A 1 -23.88 51.55 -7.90
N SER A 2 -24.03 52.06 -6.68
CA SER A 2 -24.20 51.35 -5.43
C SER A 2 -25.41 50.42 -5.44
N SER A 3 -25.30 49.23 -4.85
CA SER A 3 -26.40 48.68 -4.05
C SER A 3 -25.88 47.69 -3.02
N ASN A 4 -26.27 47.97 -1.78
CA ASN A 4 -26.01 47.25 -0.55
C ASN A 4 -26.70 45.89 -0.55
N LEU A 5 -26.00 44.83 -0.09
CA LEU A 5 -26.67 43.66 0.49
C LEU A 5 -26.04 43.32 1.85
N ARG A 6 -26.95 43.29 2.82
CA ARG A 6 -26.75 43.38 4.27
C ARG A 6 -26.11 42.13 4.86
N ARG A 7 -25.31 42.38 5.91
CA ARG A 7 -24.92 41.42 6.95
C ARG A 7 -26.16 40.72 7.54
N GLY A 8 -26.15 39.39 7.52
CA GLY A 8 -27.13 38.52 8.17
C GLY A 8 -26.44 37.33 8.83
N GLY A 9 -25.50 37.58 9.75
CA GLY A 9 -24.89 36.55 10.58
C GLY A 9 -25.66 36.38 11.89
N GLY A 10 -26.71 35.54 11.88
CA GLY A 10 -27.36 35.08 13.10
C GLY A 10 -26.51 34.00 13.79
N PRO A 11 -26.50 33.91 15.13
CA PRO A 11 -25.72 32.90 15.85
C PRO A 11 -26.31 31.51 15.61
N ILE A 12 -25.48 30.60 15.10
CA ILE A 12 -25.78 29.17 15.03
C ILE A 12 -26.00 28.69 16.47
N LYS A 13 -27.26 28.42 16.83
CA LYS A 13 -27.62 27.76 18.09
C LYS A 13 -26.92 26.40 18.13
N MET A 14 -25.95 26.26 19.04
CA MET A 14 -25.38 24.97 19.40
C MET A 14 -26.47 24.08 20.00
N VAL A 15 -26.94 23.10 19.24
CA VAL A 15 -27.71 21.97 19.77
C VAL A 15 -26.74 21.15 20.64
N ARG A 16 -26.94 21.17 21.96
CA ARG A 16 -26.21 20.31 22.90
C ARG A 16 -26.52 18.84 22.55
N PRO A 17 -25.53 17.93 22.50
CA PRO A 17 -25.81 16.52 22.35
C PRO A 17 -26.62 16.03 23.57
N ARG A 18 -27.74 15.36 23.32
CA ARG A 18 -28.52 14.66 24.37
C ARG A 18 -27.56 13.78 25.17
N ARG A 19 -27.52 13.98 26.49
CA ARG A 19 -26.85 13.05 27.41
C ARG A 19 -27.52 11.69 27.22
N LEU A 20 -26.76 10.70 26.76
CA LEU A 20 -27.17 9.31 26.84
C LEU A 20 -27.22 8.94 28.32
N MET A 21 -28.45 8.66 28.76
CA MET A 21 -28.89 8.28 30.10
C MET A 21 -28.86 9.37 31.18
N ASP A 22 -30.07 9.70 31.63
CA ASP A 22 -30.37 10.47 32.83
C ASP A 22 -30.08 9.58 34.05
N PRO A 23 -29.05 9.88 34.87
CA PRO A 23 -28.67 9.03 36.00
C PRO A 23 -29.77 8.91 37.06
N GLU A 24 -30.67 9.90 37.16
CA GLU A 24 -31.76 9.89 38.13
C GLU A 24 -32.82 8.85 37.75
N GLY A 25 -33.15 8.72 36.45
CA GLY A 25 -34.13 7.74 35.97
C GLY A 25 -33.69 6.27 36.06
N PHE A 26 -32.38 5.99 36.14
CA PHE A 26 -31.85 4.64 36.31
C PHE A 26 -31.78 4.20 37.78
N LEU A 27 -31.74 5.16 38.72
CA LEU A 27 -31.77 4.86 40.15
C LEU A 27 -33.19 4.62 40.65
N THR A 28 -34.21 5.21 40.00
CA THR A 28 -35.63 4.90 40.26
C THR A 28 -36.01 3.49 39.80
N SER A 29 -35.39 2.97 38.73
CA SER A 29 -35.68 1.61 38.23
C SER A 29 -35.00 0.48 39.01
N LEU A 30 -34.04 0.81 39.89
CA LEU A 30 -33.35 -0.14 40.78
C LEU A 30 -33.93 -0.18 42.21
N GLY A 31 -35.03 0.53 42.49
CA GLY A 31 -35.76 0.42 43.75
C GLY A 31 -35.04 0.98 44.99
N VAL A 32 -34.07 1.89 44.82
CA VAL A 32 -33.28 2.45 45.94
C VAL A 32 -33.95 3.69 46.58
N LEU A 33 -35.04 4.20 46.00
CA LEU A 33 -35.86 5.27 46.57
C LEU A 33 -37.30 4.79 46.72
N SER A 34 -37.71 4.43 47.94
CA SER A 34 -39.12 4.16 48.25
C SER A 34 -39.87 5.47 48.43
N ALA A 35 -41.02 5.59 47.78
CA ALA A 35 -41.98 6.65 48.05
C ALA A 35 -42.64 6.42 49.42
N THR A 36 -42.47 7.36 50.35
CA THR A 36 -43.35 7.56 51.50
C THR A 36 -43.64 9.05 51.64
N GLU A 37 -44.92 9.38 51.73
CA GLU A 37 -45.47 10.73 51.88
C GLU A 37 -45.11 11.36 53.25
N ALA A 38 -44.95 12.69 53.22
CA ALA A 38 -45.18 13.70 54.27
C ALA A 38 -44.73 13.45 55.74
N ASP A 39 -43.60 14.03 56.15
CA ASP A 39 -43.49 15.18 57.09
C ASP A 39 -42.00 15.44 57.44
N ASP A 40 -41.56 16.70 57.40
CA ASP A 40 -40.20 17.21 57.70
C ASP A 40 -39.84 17.11 59.21
N PRO A 41 -38.57 17.35 59.70
CA PRO A 41 -37.46 18.06 59.05
C PRO A 41 -36.03 17.46 59.23
N VAL A 42 -35.14 17.87 58.30
CA VAL A 42 -33.72 18.27 58.52
C VAL A 42 -32.82 17.28 59.29
N VAL A 43 -31.97 16.54 58.56
CA VAL A 43 -30.53 16.24 58.80
C VAL A 43 -30.13 15.05 57.88
N SER A 44 -29.63 15.28 56.66
CA SER A 44 -28.80 14.30 55.91
C SER A 44 -28.22 14.73 54.55
N ASP A 45 -28.64 15.87 53.97
CA ASP A 45 -28.44 16.17 52.53
C ASP A 45 -26.96 16.27 52.05
N VAL A 46 -25.99 16.46 52.96
CA VAL A 46 -24.56 16.50 52.58
C VAL A 46 -23.94 15.10 52.49
N SER A 47 -24.36 14.16 53.36
CA SER A 47 -23.83 12.78 53.40
C SER A 47 -24.31 11.97 52.21
N ASP A 48 -25.58 12.08 51.83
CA ASP A 48 -26.16 11.28 50.74
C ASP A 48 -25.71 11.77 49.37
N ARG A 49 -25.51 13.08 49.19
CA ARG A 49 -24.84 13.63 48.00
C ARG A 49 -23.39 13.18 47.89
N ALA A 50 -22.68 13.06 49.02
CA ALA A 50 -21.30 12.56 49.03
C ALA A 50 -21.24 11.06 48.68
N ARG A 51 -22.14 10.24 49.22
CA ARG A 51 -22.28 8.80 48.90
C ARG A 51 -22.68 8.58 47.44
N SER A 52 -23.65 9.33 46.92
CA SER A 52 -24.04 9.27 45.51
C SER A 52 -22.90 9.66 44.58
N LYS A 53 -22.16 10.75 44.88
CA LYS A 53 -20.95 11.11 44.13
C LYS A 53 -19.86 10.04 44.21
N ALA A 54 -19.68 9.39 45.36
CA ALA A 54 -18.72 8.28 45.52
C ALA A 54 -19.13 7.05 44.69
N ALA A 55 -20.41 6.68 44.70
CA ALA A 55 -20.96 5.59 43.89
C ALA A 55 -20.84 5.85 42.38
N ILE A 56 -21.16 7.07 41.92
CA ILE A 56 -20.98 7.46 40.51
C ILE A 56 -19.50 7.41 40.10
N ARG A 57 -18.59 7.82 41.01
CA ARG A 57 -17.13 7.72 40.77
C ARG A 57 -16.67 6.27 40.68
N ALA A 58 -17.14 5.41 41.58
CA ALA A 58 -16.84 3.98 41.59
C ALA A 58 -17.37 3.28 40.34
N TYR A 59 -18.63 3.52 39.96
CA TYR A 59 -19.22 3.01 38.72
C TYR A 59 -18.46 3.51 37.48
N SER A 60 -18.15 4.80 37.42
CA SER A 60 -17.35 5.38 36.33
C SER A 60 -15.93 4.82 36.28
N ALA A 61 -15.34 4.44 37.42
CA ALA A 61 -14.04 3.78 37.49
C ALA A 61 -14.11 2.32 37.01
N ALA A 62 -15.13 1.57 37.44
CA ALA A 62 -15.37 0.20 37.01
C ALA A 62 -15.66 0.12 35.50
N LEU A 63 -16.51 1.02 34.98
CA LEU A 63 -16.79 1.13 33.55
C LEU A 63 -15.53 1.48 32.75
N ARG A 64 -14.68 2.37 33.28
CA ARG A 64 -13.37 2.69 32.68
C ARG A 64 -12.46 1.46 32.63
N ALA A 65 -12.37 0.72 33.73
CA ALA A 65 -11.57 -0.50 33.82
C ALA A 65 -12.06 -1.58 32.84
N ALA A 66 -13.37 -1.84 32.79
CA ALA A 66 -13.96 -2.82 31.89
C ALA A 66 -13.75 -2.46 30.41
N ARG A 67 -13.98 -1.18 30.05
CA ARG A 67 -13.71 -0.70 28.69
C ARG A 67 -12.23 -0.82 28.33
N LYS A 68 -11.33 -0.53 29.27
CA LYS A 68 -9.88 -0.68 29.08
C LYS A 68 -9.51 -2.13 28.78
N VAL A 69 -9.98 -3.08 29.59
CA VAL A 69 -9.74 -4.52 29.35
C VAL A 69 -10.24 -4.94 27.97
N PHE A 70 -11.47 -4.54 27.60
CA PHE A 70 -12.03 -4.87 26.29
C PHE A 70 -11.25 -4.28 25.12
N THR A 71 -10.87 -2.99 25.19
CA THR A 71 -10.13 -2.34 24.11
C THR A 71 -8.71 -2.85 24.00
N THR A 72 -8.02 -3.07 25.12
CA THR A 72 -6.69 -3.70 25.15
C THR A 72 -6.76 -5.08 24.49
N ALA A 73 -7.71 -5.94 24.87
CA ALA A 73 -7.85 -7.27 24.24
C ALA A 73 -8.07 -7.19 22.71
N ARG A 74 -8.86 -6.22 22.22
CA ARG A 74 -9.09 -6.01 20.78
C ARG A 74 -7.87 -5.45 20.04
N ILE A 75 -7.09 -4.57 20.66
CA ILE A 75 -5.86 -4.03 20.08
C ILE A 75 -4.78 -5.12 20.10
N THR A 76 -4.65 -5.85 21.20
CA THR A 76 -3.70 -6.95 21.37
C THR A 76 -3.96 -8.07 20.36
N SER A 77 -5.22 -8.42 20.08
CA SER A 77 -5.56 -9.43 19.07
C SER A 77 -5.19 -9.01 17.64
N ALA A 78 -5.02 -7.71 17.40
CA ALA A 78 -4.57 -7.13 16.13
C ALA A 78 -3.06 -6.79 16.11
N THR A 79 -2.31 -7.15 17.16
CA THR A 79 -0.86 -6.88 17.24
C THR A 79 -0.13 -7.51 16.05
N ASN A 80 0.83 -6.78 15.48
CA ASN A 80 1.58 -7.14 14.26
C ASN A 80 0.74 -7.20 12.97
N ARG A 81 -0.54 -6.79 12.99
CA ARG A 81 -1.41 -6.74 11.81
C ARG A 81 -1.90 -5.32 11.56
N SER A 82 -1.10 -4.55 10.82
CA SER A 82 -1.34 -3.10 10.62
C SER A 82 -2.71 -2.74 10.05
N SER A 83 -3.25 -3.52 9.11
CA SER A 83 -4.57 -3.29 8.51
C SER A 83 -5.72 -3.63 9.44
N GLU A 84 -5.61 -4.74 10.18
CA GLU A 84 -6.59 -5.14 11.18
C GLU A 84 -6.60 -4.18 12.36
N LEU A 85 -5.42 -3.72 12.79
CA LEU A 85 -5.28 -2.70 13.80
C LEU A 85 -5.87 -1.37 13.33
N PHE A 86 -5.63 -0.98 12.07
CA PHE A 86 -6.26 0.21 11.50
C PHE A 86 -7.79 0.11 11.51
N ARG A 87 -8.35 -1.06 11.17
CA ARG A 87 -9.79 -1.32 11.20
C ARG A 87 -10.34 -1.27 12.62
N VAL A 88 -9.70 -1.98 13.57
CA VAL A 88 -10.09 -1.96 14.99
C VAL A 88 -10.06 -0.53 15.52
N VAL A 89 -9.02 0.23 15.17
CA VAL A 89 -8.91 1.64 15.54
C VAL A 89 -10.01 2.46 14.88
N GLU A 90 -10.30 2.31 13.60
CA GLU A 90 -11.42 3.02 12.96
C GLU A 90 -12.77 2.67 13.57
N GLU A 91 -13.06 1.40 13.85
CA GLU A 91 -14.30 0.97 14.52
C GLU A 91 -14.43 1.56 15.93
N LEU A 92 -13.32 1.67 16.67
CA LEU A 92 -13.31 2.31 17.99
C LEU A 92 -13.48 3.84 17.90
N LEU A 93 -12.96 4.46 16.84
CA LEU A 93 -13.03 5.91 16.61
C LEU A 93 -14.37 6.33 15.99
N HIS A 94 -14.99 5.44 15.23
CA HIS A 94 -16.25 5.60 14.53
C HIS A 94 -17.09 4.35 14.83
N PRO A 95 -17.73 4.26 16.00
CA PRO A 95 -18.68 3.20 16.26
C PRO A 95 -19.70 3.23 15.13
N SER A 96 -19.83 2.12 14.40
CA SER A 96 -20.71 2.02 13.25
C SER A 96 -22.05 2.66 13.60
N GLN A 97 -22.37 3.80 12.98
CA GLN A 97 -23.78 4.12 12.80
C GLN A 97 -24.27 2.95 11.97
N GLY A 98 -25.16 2.12 12.54
CA GLY A 98 -25.72 0.97 11.84
C GLY A 98 -26.05 1.43 10.43
N GLY A 99 -25.28 0.94 9.45
CA GLY A 99 -25.44 1.35 8.08
C GLY A 99 -26.89 1.07 7.74
N GLY A 100 -27.63 2.12 7.37
CA GLY A 100 -29.03 1.98 6.98
C GLY A 100 -29.14 0.78 6.07
N ALA A 101 -30.09 -0.10 6.37
CA ALA A 101 -30.34 -1.33 5.64
C ALA A 101 -30.34 -0.99 4.14
N SER A 102 -29.23 -1.25 3.46
CA SER A 102 -29.24 -1.33 2.02
C SER A 102 -30.09 -2.54 1.70
N ASP A 103 -30.86 -2.46 0.64
CA ASP A 103 -31.73 -3.50 0.11
C ASP A 103 -30.93 -4.81 -0.14
N ILE A 104 -30.74 -5.64 0.90
CA ILE A 104 -29.99 -6.90 0.83
C ILE A 104 -30.98 -7.95 0.32
N SER A 105 -31.07 -8.05 -1.00
CA SER A 105 -31.91 -9.03 -1.70
C SER A 105 -31.06 -9.95 -2.58
N ALA A 106 -31.60 -11.13 -2.90
CA ALA A 106 -30.98 -12.03 -3.88
C ALA A 106 -30.85 -11.34 -5.25
N THR A 107 -31.85 -10.54 -5.63
CA THR A 107 -31.85 -9.71 -6.84
C THR A 107 -30.64 -8.80 -6.91
N ARG A 108 -30.31 -8.10 -5.82
CA ARG A 108 -29.13 -7.23 -5.77
C ARG A 108 -27.82 -8.00 -5.89
N CYS A 109 -27.74 -9.21 -5.33
CA CYS A 109 -26.57 -10.09 -5.53
C CYS A 109 -26.40 -10.49 -7.00
N SER A 110 -27.51 -10.81 -7.69
CA SER A 110 -27.50 -11.11 -9.12
C SER A 110 -27.13 -9.89 -9.96
N GLU A 111 -27.63 -8.69 -9.64
CA GLU A 111 -27.24 -7.44 -10.31
C GLU A 111 -25.73 -7.19 -10.25
N PHE A 112 -25.10 -7.39 -9.08
CA PHE A 112 -23.64 -7.29 -8.96
C PHE A 112 -22.92 -8.35 -9.80
N THR A 113 -23.46 -9.57 -9.82
CA THR A 113 -22.87 -10.69 -10.58
C THR A 113 -22.87 -10.39 -12.08
N HIS A 114 -24.03 -10.02 -12.63
CA HIS A 114 -24.17 -9.58 -14.01
C HIS A 114 -23.27 -8.38 -14.30
N HIS A 115 -23.29 -7.34 -13.45
CA HIS A 115 -22.45 -6.16 -13.67
C HIS A 115 -20.96 -6.50 -13.80
N PHE A 116 -20.42 -7.35 -12.92
CA PHE A 116 -19.01 -7.72 -12.99
C PHE A 116 -18.70 -8.61 -14.21
N ALA A 117 -19.59 -9.55 -14.52
CA ALA A 117 -19.42 -10.46 -15.66
C ALA A 117 -19.55 -9.75 -17.01
N ASP A 118 -20.64 -9.01 -17.21
CA ASP A 118 -20.95 -8.30 -18.45
C ASP A 118 -19.89 -7.27 -18.77
N LYS A 119 -19.35 -6.60 -17.75
CA LYS A 119 -18.23 -5.66 -17.93
C LYS A 119 -17.00 -6.36 -18.52
N VAL A 120 -16.64 -7.54 -18.04
CA VAL A 120 -15.49 -8.29 -18.56
C VAL A 120 -15.78 -8.82 -19.97
N ALA A 121 -16.99 -9.33 -20.20
CA ALA A 121 -17.43 -9.80 -21.50
C ALA A 121 -17.41 -8.68 -22.55
N GLN A 122 -17.91 -7.50 -22.22
CA GLN A 122 -17.89 -6.32 -23.08
C GLN A 122 -16.46 -5.92 -23.44
N ILE A 123 -15.57 -5.83 -22.43
CA ILE A 123 -14.15 -5.51 -22.67
C ILE A 123 -13.52 -6.49 -23.65
N ARG A 124 -13.78 -7.81 -23.49
CA ARG A 124 -13.24 -8.82 -24.40
C ARG A 124 -13.81 -8.68 -25.81
N SER A 125 -15.13 -8.53 -25.93
CA SER A 125 -15.79 -8.33 -27.23
C SER A 125 -15.27 -7.11 -27.98
N ASP A 126 -15.06 -5.99 -27.28
CA ASP A 126 -14.53 -4.76 -27.88
C ASP A 126 -13.08 -4.94 -28.36
N LEU A 127 -12.27 -5.66 -27.60
CA LEU A 127 -10.88 -5.97 -27.98
C LEU A 127 -10.81 -6.94 -29.15
N ASP A 128 -11.68 -7.96 -29.18
CA ASP A 128 -11.77 -8.94 -30.26
C ASP A 128 -12.16 -8.26 -31.58
N ALA A 129 -13.18 -7.39 -31.55
CA ALA A 129 -13.59 -6.61 -32.72
C ALA A 129 -12.50 -5.66 -33.24
N GLY A 130 -11.60 -5.18 -32.37
CA GLY A 130 -10.50 -4.30 -32.75
C GLY A 130 -9.26 -5.02 -33.31
N LEU A 131 -9.12 -6.33 -33.09
CA LEU A 131 -7.93 -7.09 -33.47
C LEU A 131 -7.89 -7.47 -34.96
N ASP A 132 -9.04 -7.55 -35.63
CA ASP A 132 -9.13 -7.83 -37.07
C ASP A 132 -8.45 -6.75 -37.94
N ALA A 133 -8.03 -5.63 -37.35
CA ALA A 133 -7.37 -4.50 -38.02
C ALA A 133 -5.85 -4.37 -37.76
N LEU A 134 -5.23 -5.26 -36.97
CA LEU A 134 -3.81 -5.15 -36.58
C LEU A 134 -2.91 -6.15 -37.32
N PRO A 135 -1.72 -5.75 -37.82
CA PRO A 135 -0.75 -6.68 -38.39
C PRO A 135 -0.22 -7.63 -37.32
N GLY A 136 -0.38 -8.93 -37.55
CA GLY A 136 0.04 -9.98 -36.64
C GLY A 136 1.54 -10.27 -36.75
N GLU A 137 2.32 -9.77 -35.80
CA GLU A 137 3.57 -10.42 -35.38
C GLU A 137 3.66 -10.37 -33.87
N VAL A 138 3.41 -11.51 -33.22
CA VAL A 138 3.71 -11.71 -31.80
C VAL A 138 5.13 -12.24 -31.76
N ALA A 139 6.06 -11.46 -31.24
CA ALA A 139 7.41 -11.94 -30.97
C ALA A 139 7.35 -13.22 -30.12
N GLU A 140 7.81 -14.33 -30.70
CA GLU A 140 7.94 -15.60 -30.00
C GLU A 140 8.88 -15.44 -28.81
N ALA A 141 8.46 -15.94 -27.65
CA ALA A 141 9.24 -15.86 -26.44
C ALA A 141 10.47 -16.76 -26.55
N SER A 142 11.62 -16.24 -26.09
CA SER A 142 12.81 -17.04 -25.78
C SER A 142 12.43 -18.26 -24.93
N VAL A 143 12.75 -19.46 -25.42
CA VAL A 143 12.49 -20.72 -24.72
C VAL A 143 13.52 -20.87 -23.60
N CYS A 144 13.05 -20.97 -22.36
CA CYS A 144 13.94 -21.25 -21.23
C CYS A 144 14.59 -22.64 -21.38
N SER A 145 15.90 -22.74 -21.13
CA SER A 145 16.64 -24.00 -21.13
C SER A 145 16.42 -24.84 -19.87
N ILE A 146 15.99 -24.19 -18.78
CA ILE A 146 15.68 -24.85 -17.51
C ILE A 146 14.19 -25.20 -17.51
N LEU A 147 13.88 -26.45 -17.20
CA LEU A 147 12.51 -26.98 -17.23
C LEU A 147 12.01 -27.31 -15.83
N LEU A 148 10.71 -27.08 -15.61
CA LEU A 148 9.99 -27.52 -14.43
C LEU A 148 8.84 -28.43 -14.86
N ASP A 149 9.10 -29.75 -14.89
CA ASP A 149 8.11 -30.74 -15.30
C ASP A 149 7.10 -31.10 -14.19
N SER A 150 7.51 -31.00 -12.92
CA SER A 150 6.66 -31.34 -11.78
C SER A 150 7.01 -30.49 -10.55
N PHE A 151 6.01 -30.21 -9.71
CA PHE A 151 6.24 -29.60 -8.39
C PHE A 151 6.78 -30.65 -7.42
N GLN A 152 7.71 -30.23 -6.56
CA GLN A 152 8.19 -31.01 -5.44
C GLN A 152 7.03 -31.36 -4.51
N LEU A 153 6.96 -32.65 -4.14
CA LEU A 153 5.94 -33.17 -3.24
C LEU A 153 6.23 -32.71 -1.80
N VAL A 154 5.15 -32.41 -1.08
CA VAL A 154 5.21 -31.85 0.28
C VAL A 154 5.58 -32.94 1.29
N GLN A 155 6.53 -32.67 2.19
CA GLN A 155 6.83 -33.56 3.31
C GLN A 155 5.92 -33.24 4.52
N PRO A 156 5.68 -34.18 5.45
CA PRO A 156 4.86 -33.94 6.64
C PRO A 156 5.29 -32.70 7.43
N ASP A 157 6.60 -32.50 7.60
CA ASP A 157 7.18 -31.38 8.35
C ASP A 157 6.95 -30.02 7.67
N ASP A 158 6.77 -29.99 6.35
CA ASP A 158 6.52 -28.76 5.60
C ASP A 158 5.10 -28.24 5.82
N VAL A 159 4.14 -29.13 6.10
CA VAL A 159 2.72 -28.77 6.18
C VAL A 159 2.46 -27.80 7.33
N ASP A 160 3.04 -28.01 8.50
CA ASP A 160 2.89 -27.10 9.65
C ASP A 160 3.48 -25.72 9.34
N LYS A 161 4.62 -25.67 8.64
CA LYS A 161 5.25 -24.42 8.20
C LYS A 161 4.36 -23.67 7.20
N ILE A 162 3.78 -24.38 6.22
CA ILE A 162 2.86 -23.80 5.23
C ILE A 162 1.60 -23.29 5.93
N LEU A 163 0.97 -24.10 6.78
CA LEU A 163 -0.22 -23.74 7.55
C LEU A 163 0.04 -22.53 8.46
N GLY A 164 1.22 -22.46 9.09
CA GLY A 164 1.67 -21.29 9.85
C GLY A 164 1.76 -20.02 8.99
N ALA A 165 2.24 -20.16 7.75
CA ALA A 165 2.46 -19.04 6.83
C ALA A 165 1.19 -18.52 6.13
N VAL A 166 0.12 -19.32 6.05
CA VAL A 166 -1.16 -18.92 5.44
C VAL A 166 -2.06 -18.24 6.48
N ARG A 167 -2.66 -17.10 6.12
CA ARG A 167 -3.62 -16.42 7.00
C ARG A 167 -4.89 -17.25 7.15
N ALA A 168 -5.33 -17.46 8.39
CA ALA A 168 -6.59 -18.12 8.73
C ALA A 168 -7.81 -17.23 8.39
N THR A 169 -8.05 -16.97 7.11
CA THR A 169 -9.25 -16.26 6.64
C THR A 169 -10.37 -17.26 6.38
N THR A 170 -11.52 -17.05 7.00
CA THR A 170 -12.68 -17.92 6.81
C THR A 170 -13.43 -17.58 5.52
N CYS A 171 -13.70 -18.61 4.73
CA CYS A 171 -14.64 -18.60 3.61
C CYS A 171 -15.96 -19.25 4.03
N ALA A 172 -17.07 -18.82 3.42
CA ALA A 172 -18.37 -19.45 3.66
C ALA A 172 -18.45 -20.88 3.08
N LEU A 173 -17.56 -21.22 2.15
CA LEU A 173 -17.44 -22.54 1.53
C LEU A 173 -16.43 -23.44 2.27
N ASP A 174 -15.80 -22.96 3.34
CA ASP A 174 -14.89 -23.81 4.12
C ASP A 174 -15.70 -24.87 4.88
N PRO A 175 -15.28 -26.15 4.87
CA PRO A 175 -15.99 -27.21 5.58
C PRO A 175 -15.97 -27.02 7.11
N CYS A 176 -14.95 -26.32 7.63
CA CYS A 176 -14.85 -25.92 9.02
C CYS A 176 -13.96 -24.68 9.16
N LEU A 177 -13.86 -24.15 10.38
CA LEU A 177 -13.08 -22.94 10.63
C LEU A 177 -11.58 -23.18 10.36
N PRO A 178 -10.87 -22.25 9.70
CA PRO A 178 -9.46 -22.42 9.33
C PRO A 178 -8.51 -22.72 10.50
N TRP A 179 -8.82 -22.24 11.72
CA TRP A 179 -7.98 -22.51 12.89
C TRP A 179 -8.02 -23.99 13.30
N LEU A 180 -9.13 -24.69 13.04
CA LEU A 180 -9.26 -26.12 13.32
C LEU A 180 -8.47 -26.94 12.29
N LEU A 181 -8.54 -26.54 11.02
CA LEU A 181 -7.73 -27.14 9.95
C LEU A 181 -6.23 -27.01 10.22
N LYS A 182 -5.79 -25.91 10.85
CA LYS A 182 -4.40 -25.74 11.27
C LYS A 182 -3.96 -26.70 12.38
N GLN A 183 -4.88 -27.28 13.14
CA GLN A 183 -4.58 -28.26 14.19
C GLN A 183 -4.59 -29.71 13.67
N ALA A 184 -5.14 -29.94 12.47
CA ALA A 184 -5.30 -31.26 11.87
C ALA A 184 -4.35 -31.46 10.68
N SER A 185 -3.05 -31.25 10.86
CA SER A 185 -2.06 -31.24 9.77
C SER A 185 -1.80 -32.62 9.14
N GLY A 186 -1.87 -33.70 9.92
CA GLY A 186 -1.53 -35.05 9.46
C GLY A 186 -2.36 -35.55 8.26
N GLY A 187 -3.65 -35.23 8.20
CA GLY A 187 -4.53 -35.67 7.10
C GLY A 187 -4.43 -34.83 5.82
N LEU A 188 -3.72 -33.69 5.85
CA LEU A 188 -3.62 -32.78 4.70
C LEU A 188 -2.47 -33.16 3.75
N VAL A 189 -1.46 -33.86 4.24
CA VAL A 189 -0.24 -34.20 3.48
C VAL A 189 -0.59 -35.01 2.22
N ASP A 190 -1.30 -36.14 2.39
CA ASP A 190 -1.62 -37.05 1.29
C ASP A 190 -2.44 -36.38 0.19
N TRP A 191 -3.35 -35.49 0.60
CA TRP A 191 -4.18 -34.72 -0.33
C TRP A 191 -3.37 -33.67 -1.11
N LEU A 192 -2.41 -32.99 -0.47
CA LEU A 192 -1.49 -32.08 -1.15
C LEU A 192 -0.62 -32.83 -2.16
N ILE A 193 -0.05 -33.97 -1.75
CA ILE A 193 0.76 -34.84 -2.60
C ILE A 193 -0.05 -35.32 -3.81
N ALA A 194 -1.27 -35.80 -3.60
CA ALA A 194 -2.13 -36.28 -4.68
C ALA A 194 -2.46 -35.17 -5.70
N SER A 195 -2.79 -33.96 -5.22
CA SER A 195 -3.06 -32.82 -6.10
C SER A 195 -1.87 -32.47 -6.99
N LEU A 196 -0.67 -32.33 -6.39
CA LEU A 196 0.55 -31.97 -7.11
C LEU A 196 1.01 -33.09 -8.05
N GLY A 197 1.02 -34.33 -7.58
CA GLY A 197 1.44 -35.49 -8.37
C GLY A 197 0.56 -35.77 -9.58
N GLN A 198 -0.75 -35.51 -9.48
CA GLN A 198 -1.69 -35.66 -10.60
C GLN A 198 -1.76 -34.42 -11.51
N GLY A 199 -1.12 -33.31 -11.13
CA GLY A 199 -1.24 -32.05 -11.85
C GLY A 199 -2.66 -31.49 -11.86
N LYS A 200 -3.44 -31.67 -10.77
CA LYS A 200 -4.86 -31.26 -10.72
C LYS A 200 -5.19 -30.42 -9.50
N PHE A 201 -5.81 -29.27 -9.72
CA PHE A 201 -6.39 -28.46 -8.66
C PHE A 201 -7.80 -28.99 -8.31
N PRO A 202 -8.12 -29.21 -7.02
CA PRO A 202 -9.38 -29.81 -6.60
C PRO A 202 -10.62 -29.00 -7.01
N SER A 203 -11.57 -29.64 -7.70
CA SER A 203 -12.77 -28.98 -8.25
C SER A 203 -13.64 -28.31 -7.18
N SER A 204 -13.76 -28.92 -5.99
CA SER A 204 -14.54 -28.35 -4.87
C SER A 204 -13.99 -27.01 -4.35
N LEU A 205 -12.73 -26.67 -4.67
CA LEU A 205 -12.08 -25.44 -4.23
C LEU A 205 -12.02 -24.36 -5.31
N LYS A 206 -12.62 -24.61 -6.49
CA LYS A 206 -12.60 -23.70 -7.64
C LYS A 206 -13.64 -22.58 -7.56
N GLN A 207 -14.58 -22.67 -6.63
CA GLN A 207 -15.62 -21.65 -6.43
C GLN A 207 -15.14 -20.52 -5.52
N ALA A 208 -15.37 -19.28 -5.95
CA ALA A 208 -15.04 -18.07 -5.19
C ALA A 208 -16.30 -17.38 -4.64
N VAL A 209 -16.23 -16.85 -3.42
CA VAL A 209 -17.29 -15.99 -2.85
C VAL A 209 -16.86 -14.53 -2.95
N VAL A 210 -17.45 -13.79 -3.89
CA VAL A 210 -17.15 -12.39 -4.15
C VAL A 210 -17.89 -11.48 -3.18
N ARG A 211 -17.15 -10.59 -2.54
CA ARG A 211 -17.68 -9.51 -1.70
C ARG A 211 -17.46 -8.17 -2.40
N PRO A 212 -18.52 -7.45 -2.82
CA PRO A 212 -18.39 -6.12 -3.39
C PRO A 212 -17.89 -5.14 -2.33
N ILE A 213 -16.77 -4.46 -2.60
CA ILE A 213 -16.22 -3.41 -1.72
C ILE A 213 -16.12 -2.09 -2.47
N LEU A 214 -16.57 -0.99 -1.85
CA LEU A 214 -16.45 0.35 -2.45
C LEU A 214 -14.97 0.71 -2.73
N LYS A 215 -14.72 1.20 -3.94
CA LYS A 215 -13.40 1.66 -4.42
C LYS A 215 -12.83 2.77 -3.54
N LYS A 216 -13.68 3.69 -3.06
CA LYS A 216 -13.34 4.79 -2.15
C LYS A 216 -14.53 5.05 -1.24
N ALA A 217 -14.27 5.31 0.04
CA ALA A 217 -15.31 5.59 1.03
C ALA A 217 -16.14 6.86 0.73
N SER A 218 -15.63 7.77 -0.09
CA SER A 218 -16.33 9.00 -0.50
C SER A 218 -17.28 8.80 -1.68
N LEU A 219 -17.29 7.63 -2.32
CA LEU A 219 -18.17 7.34 -3.45
C LEU A 219 -19.54 6.88 -2.97
N GLY A 220 -20.59 7.22 -3.74
CA GLY A 220 -21.96 6.85 -3.40
C GLY A 220 -22.17 5.33 -3.42
N PRO A 221 -22.77 4.73 -2.37
CA PRO A 221 -23.02 3.28 -2.27
C PRO A 221 -24.16 2.77 -3.17
N THR A 222 -24.93 3.67 -3.78
CA THR A 222 -26.03 3.31 -4.67
C THR A 222 -25.56 2.87 -6.06
N ASN A 223 -24.41 3.38 -6.51
CA ASN A 223 -23.88 3.08 -7.84
C ASN A 223 -22.96 1.84 -7.80
N ILE A 224 -23.38 0.77 -8.47
CA ILE A 224 -22.68 -0.51 -8.56
C ILE A 224 -21.28 -0.38 -9.20
N CYS A 225 -21.09 0.57 -10.13
CA CYS A 225 -19.80 0.83 -10.77
C CYS A 225 -18.71 1.28 -9.78
N ASN A 226 -19.10 1.72 -8.58
CA ASN A 226 -18.17 2.14 -7.52
C ASN A 226 -17.57 0.96 -6.74
N TYR A 227 -17.97 -0.28 -7.02
CA TYR A 227 -17.51 -1.46 -6.28
C TYR A 227 -16.39 -2.22 -6.99
N ARG A 228 -15.60 -2.97 -6.21
CA ARG A 228 -14.60 -3.93 -6.66
C ARG A 228 -15.05 -5.35 -6.26
N PRO A 229 -14.88 -6.36 -7.13
CA PRO A 229 -15.17 -7.74 -6.80
C PRO A 229 -14.00 -8.39 -6.04
N ILE A 230 -14.04 -8.41 -4.70
CA ILE A 230 -13.00 -9.09 -3.91
C ILE A 230 -13.38 -10.55 -3.69
N SER A 231 -12.58 -11.47 -4.23
CA SER A 231 -12.80 -12.91 -4.12
C SER A 231 -12.32 -13.45 -2.77
N ASN A 232 -13.24 -14.02 -1.99
CA ASN A 232 -12.92 -14.83 -0.83
C ASN A 232 -12.86 -16.31 -1.25
N LEU A 233 -11.64 -16.85 -1.30
CA LEU A 233 -11.37 -18.24 -1.69
C LEU A 233 -11.32 -19.17 -0.47
N PRO A 234 -11.68 -20.46 -0.63
CA PRO A 234 -11.53 -21.48 0.40
C PRO A 234 -10.12 -21.57 0.98
N PHE A 235 -10.01 -21.77 2.29
CA PHE A 235 -8.73 -21.78 3.00
C PHE A 235 -7.79 -22.89 2.50
N LEU A 236 -8.30 -24.11 2.30
CA LEU A 236 -7.49 -25.22 1.78
C LEU A 236 -6.95 -24.95 0.36
N GLY A 237 -7.71 -24.22 -0.46
CA GLY A 237 -7.24 -23.78 -1.78
C GLY A 237 -6.02 -22.87 -1.64
N LYS A 238 -6.08 -21.92 -0.70
CA LYS A 238 -4.94 -21.03 -0.39
C LYS A 238 -3.72 -21.79 0.15
N VAL A 239 -3.91 -22.89 0.88
CA VAL A 239 -2.80 -23.75 1.33
C VAL A 239 -2.08 -24.37 0.13
N LEU A 240 -2.83 -24.99 -0.79
CA LEU A 240 -2.29 -25.53 -2.05
C LEU A 240 -1.58 -24.46 -2.88
N GLU A 241 -2.24 -23.32 -3.08
CA GLU A 241 -1.68 -22.19 -3.81
C GLU A 241 -0.36 -21.71 -3.18
N ARG A 242 -0.22 -21.73 -1.85
CA ARG A 242 1.03 -21.32 -1.18
C ARG A 242 2.18 -22.28 -1.48
N VAL A 243 1.90 -23.58 -1.55
CA VAL A 243 2.91 -24.59 -1.91
C VAL A 243 3.44 -24.31 -3.31
N VAL A 244 2.53 -24.23 -4.28
CA VAL A 244 2.86 -23.95 -5.67
C VAL A 244 3.53 -22.58 -5.82
N ALA A 245 3.05 -21.58 -5.09
CA ALA A 245 3.62 -20.23 -5.13
C ALA A 245 5.08 -20.20 -4.69
N SER A 246 5.42 -20.91 -3.62
CA SER A 246 6.79 -20.96 -3.11
C SER A 246 7.75 -21.59 -4.13
N GLN A 247 7.33 -22.66 -4.81
CA GLN A 247 8.15 -23.35 -5.78
C GLN A 247 8.28 -22.57 -7.09
N LEU A 248 7.17 -22.01 -7.58
CA LEU A 248 7.16 -21.19 -8.79
C LEU A 248 7.96 -19.89 -8.59
N GLN A 249 7.93 -19.31 -7.40
CA GLN A 249 8.75 -18.16 -7.06
C GLN A 249 10.25 -18.52 -7.07
N GLY A 250 10.66 -19.62 -6.44
CA GLY A 250 12.05 -20.09 -6.48
C GLY A 250 12.54 -20.33 -7.91
N PHE A 251 11.74 -21.03 -8.72
CA PHE A 251 12.04 -21.25 -10.13
C PHE A 251 12.15 -19.95 -10.93
N SER A 252 11.29 -18.96 -10.66
CA SER A 252 11.36 -17.64 -11.30
C SER A 252 12.59 -16.84 -10.90
N GLU A 253 13.10 -17.00 -9.67
CA GLU A 253 14.31 -16.34 -9.18
C GLU A 253 15.55 -16.99 -9.79
N ASP A 254 15.60 -18.32 -9.85
CA ASP A 254 16.73 -19.08 -10.44
C ASP A 254 16.90 -18.83 -11.94
N THR A 255 15.81 -18.52 -12.64
CA THR A 255 15.79 -18.25 -14.10
C THR A 255 15.88 -16.76 -14.45
N ASP A 256 15.89 -15.86 -13.45
CA ASP A 256 15.73 -14.39 -13.61
C ASP A 256 14.65 -14.00 -14.66
N PHE A 257 13.52 -14.71 -14.63
CA PHE A 257 12.54 -14.65 -15.72
C PHE A 257 11.76 -13.33 -15.79
N LEU A 258 11.51 -12.69 -14.65
CA LEU A 258 10.68 -11.47 -14.61
C LEU A 258 11.47 -10.25 -15.07
N ASP A 259 10.78 -9.30 -15.72
CA ASP A 259 11.38 -8.03 -16.11
C ASP A 259 12.00 -7.29 -14.90
N GLN A 260 13.21 -6.75 -15.08
CA GLN A 260 13.97 -6.11 -14.01
C GLN A 260 13.27 -4.87 -13.43
N SER A 261 12.41 -4.21 -14.22
CA SER A 261 11.59 -3.08 -13.79
C SER A 261 10.28 -3.47 -13.10
N GLN A 262 9.93 -4.77 -13.06
CA GLN A 262 8.77 -5.27 -12.31
C GLN A 262 9.06 -5.32 -10.82
N SER A 263 8.31 -4.54 -10.04
CA SER A 263 8.46 -4.42 -8.58
C SER A 263 7.23 -4.89 -7.80
N GLY A 264 6.10 -5.13 -8.48
CA GLY A 264 4.88 -5.61 -7.85
C GLY A 264 5.05 -7.05 -7.34
N PHE A 265 4.58 -7.33 -6.13
CA PHE A 265 4.47 -8.70 -5.59
C PHE A 265 5.76 -9.55 -5.60
N ARG A 266 6.93 -8.91 -5.57
CA ARG A 266 8.23 -9.60 -5.48
C ARG A 266 8.88 -9.38 -4.11
N PRO A 267 9.52 -10.40 -3.51
CA PRO A 267 10.29 -10.21 -2.29
C PRO A 267 11.48 -9.29 -2.53
N GLY A 268 11.78 -8.41 -1.58
CA GLY A 268 12.84 -7.40 -1.72
C GLY A 268 12.40 -6.15 -2.51
N PHE A 269 11.32 -6.21 -3.29
CA PHE A 269 10.77 -5.06 -4.02
C PHE A 269 9.59 -4.45 -3.26
N SER A 270 9.34 -3.15 -3.46
CA SER A 270 8.16 -2.48 -2.92
C SER A 270 7.79 -1.24 -3.71
N THR A 271 6.61 -0.67 -3.44
CA THR A 271 6.26 0.65 -3.98
C THR A 271 7.30 1.72 -3.65
N LYS A 272 7.96 1.60 -2.50
CA LYS A 272 8.98 2.54 -2.03
C LYS A 272 10.24 2.47 -2.87
N THR A 273 10.67 1.27 -3.26
CA THR A 273 11.91 1.06 -4.01
C THR A 273 11.74 1.54 -5.45
N ALA A 274 10.61 1.19 -6.07
CA ALA A 274 10.23 1.68 -7.38
C ALA A 274 10.14 3.20 -7.42
N LEU A 275 9.51 3.83 -6.43
CA LEU A 275 9.42 5.30 -6.35
C LEU A 275 10.77 5.98 -6.09
N VAL A 276 11.64 5.40 -5.26
CA VAL A 276 13.00 5.94 -5.03
C VAL A 276 13.79 5.92 -6.33
N ALA A 277 13.72 4.82 -7.08
CA ALA A 277 14.35 4.70 -8.38
C ALA A 277 13.80 5.72 -9.40
N LEU A 278 12.47 5.73 -9.59
CA LEU A 278 11.82 6.66 -10.51
C LEU A 278 12.15 8.13 -10.18
N VAL A 279 11.96 8.55 -8.93
CA VAL A 279 12.19 9.96 -8.55
C VAL A 279 13.66 10.33 -8.66
N ASP A 280 14.59 9.41 -8.40
CA ASP A 280 16.01 9.62 -8.67
C ASP A 280 16.26 9.85 -10.17
N ASP A 281 15.67 9.06 -11.06
CA ASP A 281 15.77 9.28 -12.51
C ASP A 281 15.23 10.64 -12.94
N LEU A 282 14.02 10.97 -12.49
CA LEU A 282 13.39 12.25 -12.82
C LEU A 282 14.22 13.43 -12.32
N ARG A 283 14.82 13.33 -11.12
CA ARG A 283 15.71 14.37 -10.56
C ARG A 283 17.00 14.49 -11.36
N ARG A 284 17.61 13.37 -11.78
CA ARG A 284 18.83 13.36 -12.59
C ARG A 284 18.61 14.00 -13.96
N GLU A 285 17.49 13.70 -14.61
CA GLU A 285 17.16 14.26 -15.93
C GLU A 285 16.78 15.73 -15.86
N LEU A 286 16.02 16.13 -14.83
CA LEU A 286 15.71 17.53 -14.59
C LEU A 286 16.97 18.39 -14.41
N ASP A 287 17.98 17.84 -13.72
CA ASP A 287 19.28 18.49 -13.51
C ASP A 287 20.12 18.62 -14.78
N ARG A 288 20.01 17.66 -15.69
CA ARG A 288 20.61 17.74 -17.03
C ARG A 288 19.96 18.82 -17.90
N GLY A 289 18.83 19.37 -17.47
CA GLY A 289 18.02 20.33 -18.24
C GLY A 289 17.10 19.64 -19.25
N SER A 290 16.89 18.33 -19.13
CA SER A 290 15.94 17.57 -19.92
C SER A 290 14.49 17.86 -19.47
N VAL A 291 13.55 17.75 -20.41
CA VAL A 291 12.14 17.58 -20.10
C VAL A 291 11.86 16.09 -20.01
N THR A 292 11.10 15.66 -19.00
CA THR A 292 10.64 14.27 -18.89
C THR A 292 9.12 14.23 -18.84
N LEU A 293 8.51 13.38 -19.67
CA LEU A 293 7.10 13.03 -19.55
C LEU A 293 6.99 11.72 -18.77
N LEU A 294 6.23 11.74 -17.68
CA LEU A 294 5.83 10.56 -16.90
C LEU A 294 4.38 10.23 -17.23
N VAL A 295 4.15 9.09 -17.87
CA VAL A 295 2.82 8.57 -18.26
C VAL A 295 2.45 7.43 -17.31
N LEU A 296 1.35 7.57 -16.60
CA LEU A 296 0.79 6.57 -15.69
C LEU A 296 -0.41 5.91 -16.38
N LEU A 297 -0.20 4.72 -16.95
CA LEU A 297 -1.26 3.98 -17.62
C LEU A 297 -2.19 3.31 -16.60
N ASP A 298 -3.49 3.31 -16.88
CA ASP A 298 -4.51 2.58 -16.12
C ASP A 298 -5.09 1.45 -16.97
N ILE A 299 -5.15 0.24 -16.42
CA ILE A 299 -5.69 -0.94 -17.08
C ILE A 299 -7.08 -1.23 -16.50
N SER A 300 -8.08 -1.34 -17.37
CA SER A 300 -9.45 -1.64 -16.97
C SER A 300 -9.61 -3.11 -16.64
N ALA A 301 -9.98 -3.41 -15.38
CA ALA A 301 -10.27 -4.78 -14.91
C ALA A 301 -9.10 -5.76 -15.13
N ALA A 302 -7.87 -5.30 -14.91
CA ALA A 302 -6.63 -6.00 -15.28
C ALA A 302 -6.57 -7.49 -14.90
N PHE A 303 -6.87 -7.83 -13.65
CA PHE A 303 -6.86 -9.23 -13.18
C PHE A 303 -8.02 -10.04 -13.75
N ASP A 304 -9.16 -9.41 -14.02
CA ASP A 304 -10.40 -10.08 -14.44
C ASP A 304 -10.40 -10.40 -15.95
N THR A 305 -9.55 -9.75 -16.74
CA THR A 305 -9.48 -9.92 -18.20
C THR A 305 -8.35 -10.85 -18.67
N ILE A 306 -7.49 -11.32 -17.77
CA ILE A 306 -6.35 -12.19 -18.13
C ILE A 306 -6.82 -13.41 -18.93
N ASP A 307 -6.29 -13.56 -20.13
CA ASP A 307 -6.61 -14.72 -20.96
C ASP A 307 -5.82 -15.96 -20.51
N HIS A 308 -6.53 -17.07 -20.26
CA HIS A 308 -5.93 -18.30 -19.76
C HIS A 308 -5.00 -18.95 -20.78
N GLY A 309 -5.35 -18.93 -22.07
CA GLY A 309 -4.53 -19.53 -23.13
C GLY A 309 -3.20 -18.80 -23.28
N ILE A 310 -3.24 -17.47 -23.34
CA ILE A 310 -2.02 -16.64 -23.38
C ILE A 310 -1.16 -16.87 -22.13
N LEU A 311 -1.77 -16.86 -20.94
CA LEU A 311 -1.05 -17.09 -19.68
C LEU A 311 -0.35 -18.46 -19.66
N LEU A 312 -1.04 -19.53 -20.05
CA LEU A 312 -0.48 -20.86 -20.14
C LEU A 312 0.66 -20.95 -21.16
N GLY A 313 0.54 -20.26 -22.30
CA GLY A 313 1.62 -20.11 -23.27
C GLY A 313 2.86 -19.44 -22.67
N ARG A 314 2.68 -18.37 -21.87
CA ARG A 314 3.79 -17.70 -21.16
C ARG A 314 4.44 -18.60 -20.10
N LEU A 315 3.64 -19.37 -19.36
CA LEU A 315 4.15 -20.34 -18.38
C LEU A 315 4.94 -21.47 -19.06
N SER A 316 4.47 -21.96 -20.21
CA SER A 316 5.20 -22.92 -21.04
C SER A 316 6.52 -22.33 -21.55
N GLY A 317 6.51 -21.08 -22.05
CA GLY A 317 7.73 -20.37 -22.47
C GLY A 317 8.72 -20.11 -21.33
N MET A 318 8.23 -19.95 -20.10
CA MET A 318 9.05 -19.89 -18.88
C MET A 318 9.76 -21.21 -18.57
N GLY A 319 9.34 -22.32 -19.17
CA GLY A 319 9.93 -23.66 -18.97
C GLY A 319 9.05 -24.62 -18.18
N LEU A 320 7.82 -24.24 -17.80
CA LEU A 320 6.90 -25.16 -17.11
C LEU A 320 6.32 -26.18 -18.08
N ARG A 321 6.36 -27.45 -17.67
CA ARG A 321 5.85 -28.59 -18.45
C ARG A 321 5.18 -29.61 -17.53
N GLY A 322 4.83 -30.77 -18.08
CA GLY A 322 4.35 -31.93 -17.34
C GLY A 322 3.20 -31.61 -16.37
N THR A 323 3.28 -32.19 -15.17
CA THR A 323 2.25 -32.03 -14.13
C THR A 323 2.24 -30.63 -13.53
N ALA A 324 3.36 -29.89 -13.56
CA ALA A 324 3.41 -28.52 -13.07
C ALA A 324 2.53 -27.58 -13.92
N LEU A 325 2.66 -27.64 -15.25
CA LEU A 325 1.83 -26.85 -16.16
C LEU A 325 0.37 -27.30 -16.12
N GLN A 326 0.12 -28.62 -16.09
CA GLN A 326 -1.23 -29.18 -15.96
C GLN A 326 -1.93 -28.71 -14.68
N TRP A 327 -1.20 -28.59 -13.57
CA TRP A 327 -1.76 -28.11 -12.32
C TRP A 327 -2.23 -26.66 -12.44
N LEU A 328 -1.42 -25.78 -13.06
CA LEU A 328 -1.79 -24.37 -13.27
C LEU A 328 -2.94 -24.23 -14.26
N GLN A 329 -2.97 -25.05 -15.31
CA GLN A 329 -4.13 -25.13 -16.21
C GLN A 329 -5.39 -25.54 -15.44
N SER A 330 -5.31 -26.62 -14.66
CA SER A 330 -6.40 -27.08 -13.81
C SER A 330 -6.83 -26.01 -12.78
N PHE A 331 -5.91 -25.22 -12.25
CA PHE A 331 -6.20 -24.14 -11.32
C PHE A 331 -7.04 -23.02 -11.96
N LEU A 332 -6.82 -22.72 -13.24
CA LEU A 332 -7.49 -21.65 -14.00
C LEU A 332 -8.83 -22.09 -14.61
N GLU A 333 -8.92 -23.34 -15.07
CA GLU A 333 -10.09 -23.86 -15.79
C GLU A 333 -11.26 -24.23 -14.88
N VAL A 334 -12.49 -24.11 -15.42
CA VAL A 334 -13.75 -24.52 -14.79
C VAL A 334 -13.92 -23.88 -13.40
N ARG A 335 -13.64 -22.57 -13.33
CA ARG A 335 -13.87 -21.77 -12.12
C ARG A 335 -15.24 -21.12 -12.16
N SER A 336 -15.77 -20.84 -10.98
CA SER A 336 -17.00 -20.07 -10.83
C SER A 336 -16.90 -19.10 -9.67
N GLN A 337 -17.74 -18.08 -9.67
CA GLN A 337 -17.89 -17.12 -8.60
C GLN A 337 -19.35 -16.91 -8.23
N MET A 338 -19.63 -16.57 -6.98
CA MET A 338 -20.94 -16.08 -6.54
C MET A 338 -20.77 -14.78 -5.76
N VAL A 339 -21.70 -13.85 -5.86
CA VAL A 339 -21.67 -12.61 -5.05
C VAL A 339 -22.43 -12.84 -3.75
N LYS A 340 -21.83 -12.45 -2.62
CA LYS A 340 -22.46 -12.50 -1.29
C LYS A 340 -22.64 -11.11 -0.69
N LEU A 341 -23.88 -10.76 -0.34
CA LEU A 341 -24.25 -9.54 0.40
C LEU A 341 -24.97 -9.95 1.69
N GLY A 342 -24.41 -9.59 2.85
CA GLY A 342 -24.91 -10.09 4.13
C GLY A 342 -24.90 -11.61 4.16
N ASP A 343 -26.07 -12.23 4.36
CA ASP A 343 -26.25 -13.68 4.38
C ASP A 343 -26.78 -14.25 3.05
N THR A 344 -27.10 -13.40 2.08
CA THR A 344 -27.67 -13.79 0.79
C THR A 344 -26.57 -13.95 -0.27
N CYS A 345 -26.72 -14.95 -1.15
CA CYS A 345 -25.82 -15.22 -2.27
C CYS A 345 -26.57 -15.16 -3.62
N SER A 346 -25.85 -14.83 -4.69
CA SER A 346 -26.31 -15.07 -6.06
C SER A 346 -26.13 -16.53 -6.47
N ASP A 347 -26.69 -16.89 -7.63
CA ASP A 347 -26.32 -18.11 -8.32
C ASP A 347 -24.83 -18.10 -8.74
N PRO A 348 -24.19 -19.28 -8.85
CA PRO A 348 -22.83 -19.38 -9.36
C PRO A 348 -22.73 -18.95 -10.83
N TRP A 349 -21.74 -18.11 -11.12
CA TRP A 349 -21.40 -17.67 -12.47
C TRP A 349 -20.06 -18.25 -12.93
N PRO A 350 -19.98 -18.90 -14.10
CA PRO A 350 -18.74 -19.46 -14.61
C PRO A 350 -17.76 -18.36 -15.05
N LEU A 351 -16.47 -18.55 -14.78
CA LEU A 351 -15.39 -17.66 -15.19
C LEU A 351 -14.63 -18.28 -16.36
N THR A 352 -14.65 -17.61 -17.51
CA THR A 352 -13.93 -18.03 -18.73
C THR A 352 -12.55 -17.41 -18.85
N CYS A 353 -12.25 -16.40 -18.04
CA CYS A 353 -10.98 -15.69 -18.01
C CYS A 353 -10.76 -15.03 -16.66
N GLY A 354 -9.61 -14.37 -16.53
CA GLY A 354 -9.17 -13.69 -15.33
C GLY A 354 -8.51 -14.63 -14.33
N VAL A 355 -7.83 -14.03 -13.36
CA VAL A 355 -7.27 -14.73 -12.21
C VAL A 355 -7.92 -14.18 -10.92
N PRO A 356 -8.25 -15.01 -9.91
CA PRO A 356 -9.07 -14.56 -8.78
C PRO A 356 -8.42 -13.44 -7.95
N GLN A 357 -9.14 -12.33 -7.74
CA GLN A 357 -8.69 -11.22 -6.89
C GLN A 357 -8.74 -11.61 -5.40
N GLY A 358 -7.65 -12.10 -4.85
CA GLY A 358 -7.55 -12.62 -3.47
C GLY A 358 -6.88 -13.99 -3.37
N SER A 359 -6.54 -14.58 -4.52
CA SER A 359 -5.62 -15.72 -4.62
C SER A 359 -4.18 -15.32 -4.29
N ILE A 360 -3.41 -16.28 -3.80
CA ILE A 360 -1.97 -16.15 -3.52
C ILE A 360 -1.17 -16.19 -4.82
N LEU A 361 -1.60 -16.98 -5.82
CA LEU A 361 -0.91 -17.14 -7.10
C LEU A 361 -1.22 -16.00 -8.09
N SER A 362 -2.45 -15.47 -8.10
CA SER A 362 -2.88 -14.44 -9.05
C SER A 362 -1.88 -13.29 -9.27
N PRO A 363 -1.27 -12.70 -8.23
CA PRO A 363 -0.32 -11.60 -8.43
C PRO A 363 0.95 -12.00 -9.20
N MET A 364 1.47 -13.20 -8.97
CA MET A 364 2.64 -13.72 -9.68
C MET A 364 2.29 -14.10 -11.12
N LEU A 365 1.14 -14.73 -11.33
CA LEU A 365 0.64 -15.05 -12.68
C LEU A 365 0.45 -13.78 -13.52
N PHE A 366 -0.05 -12.70 -12.91
CA PHE A 366 -0.17 -11.40 -13.56
C PHE A 366 1.20 -10.82 -13.96
N ASN A 367 2.21 -10.91 -13.08
CA ASN A 367 3.56 -10.45 -13.41
C ASN A 367 4.17 -11.23 -14.58
N ILE A 368 3.98 -12.56 -14.62
CA ILE A 368 4.42 -13.43 -15.73
C ILE A 368 3.74 -13.01 -17.04
N TYR A 369 2.43 -12.75 -16.97
CA TYR A 369 1.65 -12.27 -18.12
C TYR A 369 2.20 -10.95 -18.69
N MET A 370 2.54 -10.01 -17.80
CA MET A 370 2.99 -8.67 -18.16
C MET A 370 4.47 -8.57 -18.56
N LYS A 371 5.28 -9.63 -18.38
CA LYS A 371 6.73 -9.60 -18.63
C LYS A 371 7.12 -8.93 -19.97
N PRO A 372 6.54 -9.31 -21.13
CA PRO A 372 7.02 -8.80 -22.43
C PRO A 372 6.83 -7.30 -22.62
N LEU A 373 5.90 -6.67 -21.88
CA LEU A 373 5.61 -5.25 -22.00
C LEU A 373 6.84 -4.37 -21.77
N GLY A 374 7.71 -4.75 -20.83
CA GLY A 374 8.92 -3.98 -20.52
C GLY A 374 9.86 -3.87 -21.72
N GLU A 375 10.00 -4.95 -22.50
CA GLU A 375 10.82 -5.00 -23.72
C GLU A 375 10.19 -4.17 -24.84
N VAL A 376 8.87 -4.22 -25.00
CA VAL A 376 8.12 -3.38 -25.96
C VAL A 376 8.35 -1.90 -25.68
N ILE A 377 8.34 -1.48 -24.41
CA ILE A 377 8.57 -0.08 -24.05
C ILE A 377 10.03 0.33 -24.30
N ARG A 378 10.98 -0.54 -23.91
CA ARG A 378 12.41 -0.26 -24.02
C ARG A 378 12.92 -0.20 -25.46
N SER A 379 12.26 -0.87 -26.41
CA SER A 379 12.64 -0.82 -27.84
C SER A 379 12.55 0.59 -28.45
N PHE A 380 11.74 1.48 -27.86
CA PHE A 380 11.64 2.90 -28.26
C PHE A 380 12.58 3.83 -27.48
N GLY A 381 13.46 3.29 -26.63
CA GLY A 381 14.30 4.10 -25.73
C GLY A 381 13.52 4.75 -24.58
N VAL A 382 12.27 4.34 -24.35
CA VAL A 382 11.43 4.76 -23.23
C VAL A 382 11.72 3.86 -22.03
N ARG A 383 11.77 4.44 -20.83
CA ARG A 383 11.98 3.68 -19.59
C ARG A 383 10.66 3.41 -18.91
N CYS A 384 10.60 2.35 -18.11
CA CYS A 384 9.41 2.02 -17.33
C CYS A 384 9.71 1.46 -15.95
N HIS A 385 8.71 1.57 -15.07
CA HIS A 385 8.57 0.81 -13.83
C HIS A 385 7.18 0.18 -13.80
N LEU A 386 7.14 -1.11 -13.47
CA LEU A 386 5.88 -1.86 -13.36
C LEU A 386 5.65 -2.20 -11.89
N TYR A 387 4.43 -2.02 -11.43
CA TYR A 387 3.98 -2.52 -10.14
C TYR A 387 2.61 -3.16 -10.30
N ALA A 388 2.58 -4.44 -10.64
CA ALA A 388 1.35 -5.11 -11.06
C ALA A 388 0.68 -4.35 -12.22
N ASP A 389 -0.58 -3.96 -12.09
CA ASP A 389 -1.35 -3.21 -13.09
C ASP A 389 -0.91 -1.74 -13.23
N ASP A 390 -0.29 -1.15 -12.20
CA ASP A 390 0.25 0.21 -12.26
C ASP A 390 1.50 0.23 -13.16
N THR A 391 1.32 0.70 -14.40
CA THR A 391 2.40 0.79 -15.42
C THR A 391 2.85 2.23 -15.60
N GLN A 392 4.12 2.50 -15.36
CA GLN A 392 4.69 3.86 -15.37
C GLN A 392 5.75 3.96 -16.45
N LEU A 393 5.51 4.76 -17.48
CA LEU A 393 6.47 5.06 -18.53
C LEU A 393 7.05 6.43 -18.30
N TYR A 394 8.33 6.60 -18.57
CA TYR A 394 8.93 7.92 -18.53
C TYR A 394 9.99 8.09 -19.61
N TYR A 395 9.85 9.19 -20.33
CA TYR A 395 10.68 9.51 -21.48
C TYR A 395 11.28 10.90 -21.33
N SER A 396 12.61 10.97 -21.40
CA SER A 396 13.39 12.18 -21.15
C SER A 396 14.03 12.65 -22.45
N PHE A 397 13.88 13.93 -22.76
CA PHE A 397 14.33 14.52 -24.02
C PHE A 397 14.72 16.00 -23.85
N PRO A 398 15.52 16.57 -24.77
CA PRO A 398 15.82 18.00 -24.75
C PRO A 398 14.56 18.87 -24.93
N PRO A 399 14.44 20.05 -24.28
CA PRO A 399 13.21 20.85 -24.29
C PRO A 399 12.63 21.21 -25.67
N LYS A 400 13.47 21.29 -26.71
CA LYS A 400 13.08 21.64 -28.08
C LYS A 400 13.16 20.45 -29.05
N SER A 401 13.08 19.22 -28.53
CA SER A 401 13.14 18.03 -29.36
C SER A 401 11.91 17.91 -30.27
N LYS A 402 12.15 17.84 -31.58
CA LYS A 402 11.11 17.61 -32.60
C LYS A 402 10.74 16.13 -32.75
N GLU A 403 11.62 15.22 -32.35
CA GLU A 403 11.42 13.77 -32.48
C GLU A 403 10.66 13.18 -31.29
N ALA A 404 10.71 13.85 -30.13
CA ALA A 404 10.11 13.35 -28.90
C ALA A 404 8.60 13.04 -28.99
N PRO A 405 7.74 13.86 -29.63
CA PRO A 405 6.33 13.50 -29.84
C PRO A 405 6.19 12.19 -30.60
N ARG A 406 6.88 12.07 -31.75
CA ARG A 406 6.82 10.89 -32.62
C ARG A 406 7.24 9.62 -31.90
N ILE A 407 8.35 9.65 -31.15
CA ILE A 407 8.86 8.48 -30.42
C ILE A 407 7.88 8.05 -29.33
N LEU A 408 7.35 8.99 -28.55
CA LEU A 408 6.42 8.66 -27.47
C LEU A 408 5.08 8.14 -28.01
N ASP A 409 4.53 8.76 -29.06
CA ASP A 409 3.28 8.31 -29.67
C ASP A 409 3.43 6.92 -30.31
N GLN A 410 4.56 6.64 -30.97
CA GLN A 410 4.87 5.30 -31.49
C GLN A 410 5.00 4.26 -30.36
N CYS A 411 5.65 4.61 -29.25
CA CYS A 411 5.73 3.75 -28.08
C CYS A 411 4.36 3.48 -27.48
N LEU A 412 3.51 4.50 -27.32
CA LEU A 412 2.15 4.34 -26.78
C LEU A 412 1.26 3.52 -27.71
N ALA A 413 1.38 3.69 -29.03
CA ALA A 413 0.69 2.88 -30.02
C ALA A 413 1.13 1.40 -29.96
N ALA A 414 2.43 1.13 -29.84
CA ALA A 414 2.95 -0.23 -29.70
C ALA A 414 2.48 -0.88 -28.39
N VAL A 415 2.48 -0.12 -27.29
CA VAL A 415 1.94 -0.58 -25.99
C VAL A 415 0.45 -0.87 -26.10
N LEU A 416 -0.34 0.00 -26.73
CA LEU A 416 -1.77 -0.21 -26.94
C LEU A 416 -2.03 -1.47 -27.77
N ALA A 417 -1.33 -1.63 -28.90
CA ALA A 417 -1.45 -2.81 -29.76
C ALA A 417 -1.09 -4.09 -28.99
N TRP A 418 0.03 -4.09 -28.26
CA TRP A 418 0.44 -5.22 -27.44
C TRP A 418 -0.61 -5.56 -26.37
N MET A 419 -1.12 -4.57 -25.65
CA MET A 419 -2.16 -4.77 -24.64
C MET A 419 -3.43 -5.38 -25.25
N SER A 420 -3.88 -4.87 -26.40
CA SER A 420 -5.06 -5.38 -27.09
C SER A 420 -4.90 -6.84 -27.54
N VAL A 421 -3.76 -7.20 -28.13
CA VAL A 421 -3.45 -8.60 -28.51
C VAL A 421 -3.45 -9.52 -27.28
N ASN A 422 -2.96 -9.01 -26.15
CA ASN A 422 -2.96 -9.72 -24.87
C ASN A 422 -4.25 -9.47 -24.06
N LYS A 423 -5.38 -9.15 -24.71
CA LYS A 423 -6.71 -9.01 -24.06
C LYS A 423 -6.77 -8.06 -22.84
N LEU A 424 -5.90 -7.05 -22.82
CA LEU A 424 -5.85 -6.02 -21.79
C LEU A 424 -6.34 -4.67 -22.36
N ARG A 425 -7.28 -4.02 -21.66
CA ARG A 425 -7.85 -2.74 -22.10
C ARG A 425 -7.24 -1.57 -21.34
N LEU A 426 -6.55 -0.68 -22.04
CA LEU A 426 -6.09 0.60 -21.48
C LEU A 426 -7.27 1.55 -21.28
N ASN A 427 -7.15 2.43 -20.27
CA ASN A 427 -8.13 3.44 -19.94
C ASN A 427 -7.53 4.85 -20.16
N PRO A 428 -7.76 5.47 -21.33
CA PRO A 428 -7.25 6.82 -21.61
C PRO A 428 -7.74 7.86 -20.60
N ASP A 429 -9.00 7.80 -20.16
CA ASP A 429 -9.60 8.79 -19.24
C ASP A 429 -8.93 8.83 -17.86
N LYS A 430 -8.43 7.68 -17.41
CA LYS A 430 -7.71 7.55 -16.13
C LYS A 430 -6.21 7.63 -16.27
N THR A 431 -5.70 7.53 -17.49
CA THR A 431 -4.27 7.68 -17.76
C THR A 431 -3.86 9.11 -17.44
N GLU A 432 -2.81 9.27 -16.62
CA GLU A 432 -2.33 10.59 -16.21
C GLU A 432 -0.94 10.87 -16.78
N VAL A 433 -0.71 12.08 -17.28
CA VAL A 433 0.60 12.52 -17.76
C VAL A 433 1.11 13.67 -16.92
N LEU A 434 2.33 13.54 -16.38
CA LEU A 434 3.05 14.61 -15.70
C LEU A 434 4.24 15.03 -16.54
N GLN A 435 4.34 16.33 -16.84
CA GLN A 435 5.57 16.92 -17.34
C GLN A 435 6.47 17.32 -16.17
N VAL A 436 7.67 16.74 -16.10
CA VAL A 436 8.75 17.12 -15.19
C VAL A 436 9.78 17.94 -15.95
N SER A 437 9.90 19.22 -15.60
CA SER A 437 10.82 20.15 -16.26
C SER A 437 11.12 21.36 -15.38
N ARG A 438 12.12 22.16 -15.78
CA ARG A 438 12.35 23.48 -15.20
C ARG A 438 11.19 24.40 -15.55
N THR A 439 10.98 25.43 -14.74
CA THR A 439 9.88 26.39 -14.96
C THR A 439 9.92 27.06 -16.34
N SER A 440 11.12 27.34 -16.87
CA SER A 440 11.34 27.89 -18.21
C SER A 440 10.93 26.95 -19.35
N ASP A 441 10.94 25.64 -19.08
CA ASP A 441 10.77 24.57 -20.06
C ASP A 441 9.38 23.92 -19.90
N ARG A 442 8.42 24.60 -19.24
CA ARG A 442 7.04 24.13 -19.07
C ARG A 442 6.22 24.39 -20.33
N GLY A 443 5.35 23.44 -20.68
CA GLY A 443 4.48 23.57 -21.85
C GLY A 443 5.19 23.25 -23.15
N ILE A 444 5.49 21.95 -23.37
CA ILE A 444 6.13 21.43 -24.58
C ILE A 444 5.36 21.67 -25.89
N GLY A 445 4.13 22.21 -25.83
CA GLY A 445 3.33 22.57 -27.00
C GLY A 445 2.64 21.40 -27.69
N TRP A 446 2.73 20.18 -27.13
CA TRP A 446 2.06 18.99 -27.63
C TRP A 446 1.61 18.10 -26.46
N GLN A 447 0.72 17.14 -26.76
CA GLN A 447 0.19 16.17 -25.82
C GLN A 447 0.37 14.76 -26.40
N PRO A 448 0.81 13.77 -25.61
CA PRO A 448 0.87 12.40 -26.08
C PRO A 448 -0.52 11.88 -26.45
N VAL A 449 -0.61 10.99 -27.43
CA VAL A 449 -1.89 10.42 -27.86
C VAL A 449 -1.95 8.93 -27.51
N LEU A 450 -3.07 8.50 -26.92
CA LEU A 450 -3.36 7.10 -26.63
C LEU A 450 -4.77 6.75 -27.11
N ASP A 451 -4.90 5.74 -27.97
CA ASP A 451 -6.19 5.31 -28.53
C ASP A 451 -6.95 6.46 -29.25
N GLY A 452 -6.21 7.33 -29.97
CA GLY A 452 -6.76 8.53 -30.61
C GLY A 452 -7.11 9.67 -29.65
N VAL A 453 -6.99 9.47 -28.33
CA VAL A 453 -7.29 10.46 -27.30
C VAL A 453 -6.02 11.21 -26.89
N ALA A 454 -6.03 12.54 -27.00
CA ALA A 454 -4.95 13.37 -26.49
C ALA A 454 -4.94 13.37 -24.96
N LEU A 455 -3.79 13.04 -24.37
CA LEU A 455 -3.62 12.93 -22.92
C LEU A 455 -3.20 14.28 -22.32
N PRO A 456 -4.07 14.94 -21.52
CA PRO A 456 -3.77 16.24 -20.98
C PRO A 456 -2.65 16.18 -19.93
N LEU A 457 -1.73 17.14 -19.99
CA LEU A 457 -0.67 17.30 -19.01
C LEU A 457 -1.25 17.82 -17.69
N LYS A 458 -1.09 17.05 -16.61
CA LYS A 458 -1.49 17.44 -15.26
C LYS A 458 -0.34 18.12 -14.53
N ALA A 459 -0.68 19.11 -13.69
CA ALA A 459 0.30 19.78 -12.84
C ALA A 459 0.82 18.87 -11.70
N GLN A 460 0.03 17.88 -11.31
CA GLN A 460 0.36 16.88 -10.31
C GLN A 460 -0.33 15.54 -10.64
N VAL A 461 0.34 14.44 -10.32
CA VAL A 461 -0.18 13.07 -10.50
C VAL A 461 0.09 12.23 -9.27
N ARG A 462 -0.70 11.17 -9.05
CA ARG A 462 -0.48 10.23 -7.94
C ARG A 462 0.14 8.94 -8.44
N SER A 463 1.43 8.73 -8.17
CA SER A 463 2.12 7.46 -8.46
C SER A 463 2.34 6.68 -7.16
N LEU A 464 1.87 5.43 -7.11
CA LEU A 464 2.02 4.48 -5.99
C LEU A 464 1.77 5.12 -4.61
N GLY A 465 0.73 5.96 -4.52
CA GLY A 465 0.32 6.63 -3.29
C GLY A 465 1.03 7.97 -2.98
N VAL A 466 2.03 8.38 -3.75
CA VAL A 466 2.75 9.66 -3.60
C VAL A 466 2.32 10.66 -4.67
N LEU A 467 2.04 11.90 -4.29
CA LEU A 467 1.80 13.00 -5.22
C LEU A 467 3.13 13.57 -5.74
N LEU A 468 3.28 13.60 -7.05
CA LEU A 468 4.43 14.18 -7.75
C LEU A 468 3.98 15.42 -8.51
N ASP A 469 4.77 16.49 -8.39
CA ASP A 469 4.59 17.76 -9.12
C ASP A 469 5.71 17.96 -10.14
N SER A 470 5.50 18.84 -11.12
CA SER A 470 6.45 19.09 -12.22
C SER A 470 7.86 19.47 -11.78
N GLY A 471 8.02 20.09 -10.61
CA GLY A 471 9.32 20.48 -10.05
C GLY A 471 9.91 19.46 -9.07
N LEU A 472 9.21 18.35 -8.82
CA LEU A 472 9.54 17.36 -7.79
C LEU A 472 9.81 18.01 -6.42
N THR A 473 9.05 19.05 -6.10
CA THR A 473 9.17 19.79 -4.84
C THR A 473 8.63 18.96 -3.67
N LEU A 474 7.62 18.12 -3.93
CA LEU A 474 6.86 17.31 -2.97
C LEU A 474 6.04 18.15 -1.99
N GLU A 475 5.84 19.45 -2.24
CA GLU A 475 5.09 20.33 -1.33
C GLU A 475 3.60 19.95 -1.24
N ALA A 476 2.98 19.59 -2.36
CA ALA A 476 1.60 19.14 -2.40
C ALA A 476 1.41 17.81 -1.65
N GLN A 477 2.37 16.88 -1.80
CA GLN A 477 2.40 15.64 -1.03
C GLN A 477 2.50 15.91 0.47
N VAL A 478 3.47 16.75 0.89
CA VAL A 478 3.67 17.07 2.30
C VAL A 478 2.47 17.78 2.89
N SER A 479 1.87 18.73 2.17
CA SER A 479 0.67 19.43 2.62
C SER A 479 -0.55 18.51 2.70
N THR A 480 -0.66 17.54 1.78
CA THR A 480 -1.71 16.51 1.85
C THR A 480 -1.50 15.57 3.04
N LEU A 481 -0.26 15.13 3.29
CA LEU A 481 0.06 14.31 4.47
C LEU A 481 -0.19 15.09 5.76
N GLU A 482 0.23 16.36 5.81
CA GLU A 482 -0.07 17.26 6.91
C GLU A 482 -1.57 17.40 7.08
N ALA A 483 -2.36 17.68 6.04
CA ALA A 483 -3.81 17.80 6.15
C ALA A 483 -4.50 16.48 6.51
N GLN A 484 -4.00 15.33 6.04
CA GLN A 484 -4.52 14.02 6.42
C GLN A 484 -4.24 13.71 7.89
N VAL A 485 -3.02 13.96 8.36
CA VAL A 485 -2.64 13.65 9.74
C VAL A 485 -3.05 14.76 10.71
N ALA A 486 -3.09 16.02 10.32
CA ALA A 486 -3.63 17.10 11.12
C ALA A 486 -5.16 17.11 11.03
N GLY A 487 -5.78 17.13 9.85
CA GLY A 487 -7.24 17.19 9.72
C GLY A 487 -7.96 15.93 10.22
N ARG A 488 -7.61 14.75 9.69
CA ARG A 488 -8.19 13.49 10.19
C ARG A 488 -7.57 13.12 11.53
N ALA A 489 -6.25 13.20 11.67
CA ALA A 489 -5.66 12.82 12.95
C ALA A 489 -5.88 13.85 14.07
N PHE A 490 -6.25 15.13 13.92
CA PHE A 490 -6.73 15.95 15.07
C PHE A 490 -8.15 15.59 15.47
N ALA A 491 -9.04 15.27 14.53
CA ALA A 491 -10.33 14.66 14.86
C ALA A 491 -10.13 13.30 15.56
N GLN A 492 -9.25 12.46 15.03
CA GLN A 492 -8.85 11.20 15.64
C GLN A 492 -8.00 11.40 16.90
N PHE A 493 -7.27 12.50 17.10
CA PHE A 493 -6.46 12.79 18.28
C PHE A 493 -7.37 13.30 19.38
N LYS A 494 -8.45 14.01 19.04
CA LYS A 494 -9.52 14.34 19.98
C LYS A 494 -10.19 13.05 20.47
N LEU A 495 -10.51 12.13 19.56
CA LEU A 495 -11.03 10.80 19.90
C LEU A 495 -10.00 9.95 20.67
N VAL A 496 -8.75 9.87 20.24
CA VAL A 496 -7.68 9.12 20.93
C VAL A 496 -7.37 9.74 22.29
N ARG A 497 -7.46 11.08 22.43
CA ARG A 497 -7.37 11.77 23.73
C ARG A 497 -8.57 11.47 24.62
N GLN A 498 -9.76 11.27 24.04
CA GLN A 498 -10.94 10.76 24.77
C GLN A 498 -10.81 9.28 25.14
N LEU A 499 -10.11 8.48 24.31
CA LEU A 499 -9.83 7.07 24.56
C LEU A 499 -8.65 6.85 25.51
N ARG A 500 -7.76 7.84 25.68
CA ARG A 500 -6.58 7.74 26.54
C ARG A 500 -6.85 7.25 27.97
N PRO A 501 -7.93 7.67 28.67
CA PRO A 501 -8.26 7.12 29.99
C PRO A 501 -8.61 5.63 29.98
N TYR A 502 -8.88 5.08 28.80
CA TYR A 502 -9.31 3.71 28.55
C TYR A 502 -8.26 2.88 27.81
N LEU A 503 -7.06 3.42 27.55
CA LEU A 503 -6.00 2.70 26.83
C LEU A 503 -4.72 2.68 27.66
N GLU A 504 -3.97 1.58 27.56
CA GLU A 504 -2.61 1.53 28.11
C GLU A 504 -1.63 2.35 27.28
N LYS A 505 -0.48 2.75 27.87
CA LYS A 505 0.56 3.51 27.16
C LYS A 505 1.08 2.73 25.95
N SER A 506 1.20 1.40 26.05
CA SER A 506 1.56 0.48 24.97
C SER A 506 0.54 0.50 23.83
N ASP A 507 -0.76 0.33 24.14
CA ASP A 507 -1.85 0.36 23.17
C ASP A 507 -1.95 1.72 22.48
N LEU A 508 -1.86 2.80 23.26
CA LEU A 508 -1.87 4.16 22.73
C LEU A 508 -0.69 4.41 21.77
N THR A 509 0.49 3.90 22.11
CA THR A 509 1.66 3.94 21.23
C THR A 509 1.40 3.19 19.92
N MET A 510 0.75 2.03 19.98
CA MET A 510 0.38 1.24 18.81
C MET A 510 -0.61 1.97 17.91
N VAL A 511 -1.63 2.61 18.50
CA VAL A 511 -2.63 3.43 17.77
C VAL A 511 -1.96 4.63 17.10
N VAL A 512 -1.13 5.38 17.81
CA VAL A 512 -0.40 6.52 17.24
C VAL A 512 0.56 6.07 16.14
N HIS A 513 1.25 4.94 16.34
CA HIS A 513 2.12 4.39 15.31
C HIS A 513 1.34 4.06 14.04
N ALA A 514 0.18 3.41 14.15
CA ALA A 514 -0.63 3.01 13.01
C ALA A 514 -1.31 4.17 12.29
N LEU A 515 -1.73 5.22 13.01
CA LEU A 515 -2.41 6.38 12.40
C LEU A 515 -1.45 7.46 11.90
N VAL A 516 -0.30 7.63 12.56
CA VAL A 516 0.61 8.76 12.32
C VAL A 516 1.95 8.29 11.79
N THR A 517 2.68 7.49 12.57
CA THR A 517 4.06 7.11 12.23
C THR A 517 4.12 6.31 10.93
N SER A 518 3.19 5.39 10.71
CA SER A 518 3.08 4.58 9.49
C SER A 518 2.94 5.45 8.22
N ARG A 519 2.16 6.54 8.31
CA ARG A 519 1.93 7.48 7.22
C ARG A 519 3.14 8.38 6.99
N LEU A 520 3.77 8.85 8.07
CA LEU A 520 5.01 9.64 7.99
C LEU A 520 6.19 8.83 7.45
N ASP A 521 6.25 7.52 7.72
CA ASP A 521 7.32 6.62 7.28
C ASP A 521 7.06 6.01 5.89
N TYR A 522 5.87 6.18 5.32
CA TYR A 522 5.59 5.76 3.95
C TYR A 522 6.38 6.63 2.96
N CYS A 523 7.23 6.00 2.15
CA CYS A 523 8.10 6.66 1.16
C CYS A 523 8.98 7.80 1.72
N ASN A 524 9.32 7.78 3.01
CA ASN A 524 10.06 8.90 3.63
C ASN A 524 11.50 9.08 3.15
N ALA A 525 12.07 8.10 2.42
CA ALA A 525 13.32 8.27 1.69
C ALA A 525 13.25 9.40 0.65
N LEU A 526 12.09 9.66 0.04
CA LEU A 526 11.90 10.72 -0.95
C LEU A 526 11.97 12.13 -0.33
N TYR A 527 11.75 12.21 0.99
CA TYR A 527 11.68 13.45 1.77
C TYR A 527 13.05 13.89 2.32
N VAL A 528 14.13 13.17 2.00
CA VAL A 528 15.49 13.58 2.35
C VAL A 528 15.84 14.90 1.65
N GLY A 529 16.50 15.80 2.38
CA GLY A 529 16.93 17.10 1.87
C GLY A 529 15.80 18.08 1.50
N LEU A 530 14.56 17.84 1.93
CA LEU A 530 13.48 18.82 1.75
C LEU A 530 13.85 20.18 2.38
N PRO A 531 13.38 21.30 1.79
CA PRO A 531 13.53 22.61 2.40
C PRO A 531 12.99 22.63 3.83
N LEU A 532 13.67 23.35 4.74
CA LEU A 532 13.30 23.41 6.16
C LEU A 532 11.83 23.83 6.36
N LYS A 533 11.33 24.78 5.56
CA LYS A 533 9.93 25.21 5.59
C LYS A 533 8.95 24.05 5.38
N THR A 534 9.26 23.17 4.44
CA THR A 534 8.43 22.01 4.09
C THR A 534 8.62 20.88 5.10
N ALA A 535 9.85 20.58 5.50
CA ALA A 535 10.15 19.56 6.51
C ALA A 535 9.55 19.90 7.89
N ARG A 536 9.46 21.18 8.26
CA ARG A 536 8.83 21.66 9.50
C ARG A 536 7.37 21.22 9.62
N LYS A 537 6.60 21.16 8.52
CA LYS A 537 5.21 20.67 8.53
C LYS A 537 5.13 19.24 9.07
N LEU A 538 6.00 18.36 8.57
CA LEU A 538 6.07 16.97 9.02
C LEU A 538 6.60 16.85 10.46
N GLN A 539 7.54 17.72 10.83
CA GLN A 539 8.02 17.81 12.21
C GLN A 539 6.90 18.22 13.19
N LEU A 540 6.02 19.15 12.82
CA LEU A 540 4.88 19.56 13.65
C LEU A 540 3.89 18.42 13.89
N VAL A 541 3.63 17.60 12.86
CA VAL A 541 2.83 16.38 13.00
C VAL A 541 3.47 15.43 14.01
N GLN A 542 4.78 15.19 13.90
CA GLN A 542 5.51 14.33 14.83
C GLN A 542 5.50 14.87 16.27
N ARG A 543 5.68 16.19 16.45
CA ARG A 543 5.60 16.86 17.77
C ARG A 543 4.22 16.69 18.39
N SER A 544 3.16 16.80 17.58
CA SER A 544 1.77 16.62 18.05
C SER A 544 1.53 15.20 18.53
N ALA A 545 2.03 14.20 17.79
CA ALA A 545 1.97 12.80 18.19
C ALA A 545 2.73 12.53 19.50
N ALA A 546 3.94 13.08 19.66
CA ALA A 546 4.73 12.93 20.88
C ALA A 546 4.04 13.53 22.10
N ARG A 547 3.41 14.71 21.96
CA ARG A 547 2.62 15.33 23.03
C ARG A 547 1.41 14.49 23.41
N LEU A 548 0.75 13.84 22.45
CA LEU A 548 -0.37 12.96 22.74
C LEU A 548 0.05 11.74 23.57
N LEU A 549 1.17 11.11 23.21
CA LEU A 549 1.69 9.93 23.92
C LEU A 549 2.15 10.24 25.34
N THR A 550 2.87 11.35 25.50
CA THR A 550 3.40 11.78 26.80
C THR A 550 2.34 12.48 27.65
N GLY A 551 1.32 13.06 27.02
CA GLY A 551 0.37 13.94 27.67
C GLY A 551 0.90 15.32 28.00
N ALA A 552 2.06 15.67 27.44
CA ALA A 552 2.65 16.98 27.61
C ALA A 552 1.72 18.08 27.09
N ASN A 553 1.79 19.25 27.74
CA ASN A 553 1.02 20.40 27.32
C ASN A 553 1.59 21.00 26.02
N TYR A 554 0.84 21.90 25.38
CA TYR A 554 1.26 22.48 24.10
C TYR A 554 2.52 23.37 24.21
N ARG A 555 2.81 23.92 25.40
CA ARG A 555 3.95 24.79 25.70
C ARG A 555 5.22 23.99 26.00
N THR A 556 5.11 22.70 26.32
CA THR A 556 6.25 21.84 26.57
C THR A 556 7.14 21.78 25.34
N ARG A 557 8.44 22.03 25.54
CA ARG A 557 9.47 21.90 24.50
C ARG A 557 9.44 20.49 23.93
N SER A 558 9.68 20.35 22.63
CA SER A 558 9.51 19.07 21.96
C SER A 558 10.70 18.13 22.14
N THR A 559 11.89 18.70 22.33
CA THR A 559 13.15 17.98 22.48
C THR A 559 13.13 16.96 23.65
N PRO A 560 12.71 17.31 24.88
CA PRO A 560 12.61 16.33 25.97
C PRO A 560 11.65 15.18 25.68
N LEU A 561 10.55 15.45 24.97
CA LEU A 561 9.54 14.43 24.64
C LEU A 561 10.11 13.42 23.64
N PHE A 562 10.88 13.88 22.65
CA PHE A 562 11.55 12.97 21.73
C PHE A 562 12.66 12.16 22.39
N LYS A 563 13.36 12.72 23.39
CA LYS A 563 14.32 11.97 24.20
C LYS A 563 13.62 10.87 25.01
N GLU A 564 12.54 11.19 25.73
CA GLU A 564 11.74 10.20 26.49
C GLU A 564 11.23 9.07 25.59
N LEU A 565 10.72 9.40 24.40
CA LEU A 565 10.17 8.42 23.46
C LEU A 565 11.24 7.69 22.63
N HIS A 566 12.51 8.08 22.74
CA HIS A 566 13.59 7.63 21.87
C HIS A 566 13.26 7.80 20.36
N TRP A 567 12.64 8.93 20.01
CA TRP A 567 12.22 9.25 18.64
C TRP A 567 13.25 10.13 17.94
N LEU A 568 13.66 9.72 16.73
CA LEU A 568 14.44 10.59 15.85
C LEU A 568 13.55 11.71 15.30
N PRO A 569 14.02 12.97 15.23
CA PRO A 569 13.35 14.01 14.47
C PRO A 569 13.18 13.61 13.01
N PHE A 570 12.19 14.19 12.34
CA PHE A 570 11.71 13.71 11.05
C PHE A 570 12.82 13.68 9.97
N ILE A 571 13.67 14.71 9.90
CA ILE A 571 14.78 14.77 8.93
C ILE A 571 15.75 13.59 9.14
N PHE A 572 16.08 13.28 10.39
CA PHE A 572 16.93 12.14 10.72
C PHE A 572 16.24 10.79 10.46
N ARG A 573 14.90 10.72 10.54
CA ARG A 573 14.15 9.52 10.10
C ARG A 573 14.24 9.30 8.59
N ALA A 574 14.17 10.37 7.80
CA ALA A 574 14.35 10.28 6.35
C ALA A 574 15.77 9.81 6.00
N GLN A 575 16.80 10.39 6.66
CA GLN A 575 18.19 9.94 6.52
C GLN A 575 18.35 8.47 6.93
N PHE A 576 17.77 8.07 8.07
CA PHE A 576 17.77 6.67 8.51
C PHE A 576 17.22 5.74 7.42
N LYS A 577 16.11 6.12 6.78
CA LYS A 577 15.53 5.28 5.72
C LYS A 577 16.43 5.19 4.50
N VAL A 578 16.98 6.31 4.01
CA VAL A 578 17.92 6.33 2.87
C VAL A 578 19.08 5.38 3.14
N GLN A 579 19.70 5.48 4.31
CA GLN A 579 20.85 4.65 4.70
C GLN A 579 20.49 3.16 4.83
N VAL A 580 19.27 2.84 5.29
CA VAL A 580 18.78 1.45 5.32
C VAL A 580 18.58 0.91 3.90
N VAL A 581 18.09 1.73 2.97
CA VAL A 581 17.98 1.34 1.55
C VAL A 581 19.38 1.16 0.96
N THR A 582 20.32 2.07 1.23
CA THR A 582 21.72 1.98 0.80
C THR A 582 22.40 0.70 1.29
N TYR A 583 22.33 0.41 2.61
CA TYR A 583 22.90 -0.81 3.18
C TYR A 583 22.36 -2.04 2.47
N LYS A 584 21.05 -2.11 2.29
CA LYS A 584 20.45 -3.27 1.66
C LYS A 584 20.80 -3.40 0.18
N ALA A 585 20.86 -2.30 -0.57
CA ALA A 585 21.28 -2.28 -1.97
C ALA A 585 22.73 -2.79 -2.12
N LEU A 586 23.63 -2.42 -1.20
CA LEU A 586 25.01 -2.93 -1.17
C LEU A 586 25.13 -4.42 -0.82
N ASN A 587 24.12 -5.00 -0.18
CA ASN A 587 24.10 -6.40 0.26
C ASN A 587 23.15 -7.27 -0.59
N GLY A 588 22.69 -6.81 -1.76
CA GLY A 588 21.78 -7.56 -2.63
C GLY A 588 20.39 -7.81 -2.04
N LEU A 589 19.96 -7.02 -1.05
CA LEU A 589 18.66 -7.13 -0.36
C LEU A 589 17.59 -6.15 -0.88
N GLU A 590 17.90 -5.45 -1.97
CA GLU A 590 17.03 -4.50 -2.68
C GLU A 590 17.17 -4.75 -4.20
N PRO A 591 16.27 -4.20 -5.02
CA PRO A 591 16.32 -4.36 -6.47
C PRO A 591 17.65 -3.91 -7.09
N THR A 592 18.09 -4.60 -8.13
CA THR A 592 19.32 -4.31 -8.88
C THR A 592 19.36 -2.86 -9.36
N TYR A 593 18.23 -2.33 -9.87
CA TYR A 593 18.12 -0.94 -10.32
C TYR A 593 18.38 0.13 -9.23
N LEU A 594 18.39 -0.23 -7.94
CA LEU A 594 18.83 0.66 -6.86
C LEU A 594 20.31 0.46 -6.55
N GLY A 595 20.80 -0.78 -6.62
CA GLY A 595 22.22 -1.11 -6.53
C GLY A 595 23.02 -0.37 -7.59
N ASP A 596 22.56 -0.36 -8.83
CA ASP A 596 23.22 0.30 -9.98
C ASP A 596 23.36 1.84 -9.83
N ARG A 597 22.65 2.44 -8.86
CA ARG A 597 22.70 3.89 -8.58
C ARG A 597 23.79 4.27 -7.59
N ILE A 598 24.40 3.30 -6.93
CA ILE A 598 25.47 3.49 -5.96
C ILE A 598 26.66 2.63 -6.34
N SER A 599 27.86 3.19 -6.32
CA SER A 599 29.07 2.44 -6.66
C SER A 599 30.07 2.49 -5.51
N PRO A 600 30.77 1.38 -5.21
CA PRO A 600 31.90 1.40 -4.30
C PRO A 600 32.93 2.44 -4.75
N TYR A 601 33.58 3.09 -3.78
CA TYR A 601 34.71 3.97 -4.07
C TYR A 601 35.96 3.13 -4.29
N GLU A 602 36.50 3.16 -5.50
CA GLU A 602 37.76 2.52 -5.86
C GLU A 602 38.85 3.60 -6.02
N PRO A 603 39.82 3.70 -5.10
CA PRO A 603 40.91 4.66 -5.24
C PRO A 603 41.91 4.20 -6.31
N ALA A 604 42.42 5.14 -7.11
CA ALA A 604 43.40 4.86 -8.18
C ALA A 604 44.75 4.29 -7.68
N ARG A 605 45.00 4.39 -6.36
CA ARG A 605 46.15 3.80 -5.66
C ARG A 605 45.64 3.23 -4.34
N SER A 606 46.24 2.14 -3.85
CA SER A 606 45.92 1.56 -2.55
C SER A 606 46.24 2.55 -1.42
N LEU A 607 45.21 3.26 -0.95
CA LEU A 607 45.29 4.25 0.13
C LEU A 607 44.63 3.69 1.39
N HIS A 608 44.85 4.32 2.55
CA HIS A 608 44.24 3.93 3.83
C HIS A 608 42.68 3.89 3.79
N SER A 609 42.07 4.55 2.80
CA SER A 609 40.63 4.58 2.51
C SER A 609 40.09 3.35 1.76
N SER A 610 40.95 2.46 1.24
CA SER A 610 40.54 1.25 0.50
C SER A 610 39.79 0.24 1.39
N GLY A 611 40.03 0.26 2.71
CA GLY A 611 39.37 -0.61 3.69
C GLY A 611 38.14 0.00 4.38
N GLU A 612 37.67 1.18 3.95
CA GLU A 612 36.60 1.90 4.65
C GLU A 612 35.17 1.62 4.14
N ALA A 613 35.00 0.92 3.01
CA ALA A 613 33.69 0.72 2.38
C ALA A 613 32.97 2.06 2.08
N LEU A 614 33.70 3.01 1.47
CA LEU A 614 33.16 4.27 0.97
C LEU A 614 32.40 4.07 -0.34
N LEU A 615 31.49 4.99 -0.66
CA LEU A 615 30.79 5.07 -1.94
C LEU A 615 31.31 6.23 -2.78
N SER A 616 31.31 6.06 -4.10
CA SER A 616 31.68 7.11 -5.04
C SER A 616 30.64 8.24 -5.00
N LEU A 617 31.13 9.48 -4.99
CA LEU A 617 30.27 10.65 -5.13
C LEU A 617 30.16 11.00 -6.62
N PRO A 618 28.96 11.33 -7.12
CA PRO A 618 28.83 11.80 -8.49
C PRO A 618 29.63 13.11 -8.68
N PRO A 619 30.32 13.29 -9.82
CA PRO A 619 31.17 14.45 -10.06
C PRO A 619 30.40 15.78 -9.99
N PRO A 620 31.04 16.88 -9.53
CA PRO A 620 30.40 18.21 -9.50
C PRO A 620 29.88 18.68 -10.87
N SER A 621 30.54 18.28 -11.97
CA SER A 621 30.13 18.60 -13.35
C SER A 621 28.77 17.98 -13.74
N GLN A 622 28.36 16.94 -13.01
CA GLN A 622 27.08 16.28 -13.17
C GLN A 622 26.02 16.79 -12.18
N SER A 623 26.29 17.76 -11.31
CA SER A 623 25.33 18.32 -10.33
C SER A 623 25.16 19.82 -10.53
N ARG A 624 24.31 20.21 -11.50
CA ARG A 624 24.22 21.60 -11.97
C ARG A 624 23.13 22.42 -11.27
N LEU A 625 22.05 21.79 -10.82
CA LEU A 625 20.95 22.42 -10.09
C LEU A 625 21.09 22.19 -8.58
N VAL A 626 21.35 23.28 -7.86
CA VAL A 626 21.31 23.30 -6.39
C VAL A 626 19.88 22.97 -5.91
N GLY A 627 19.75 22.07 -4.94
CA GLY A 627 18.48 21.69 -4.32
C GLY A 627 17.80 20.44 -4.92
N THR A 628 17.44 20.39 -6.21
CA THR A 628 16.65 19.26 -6.73
C THR A 628 17.45 17.99 -6.94
N ARG A 629 18.68 18.07 -7.49
CA ARG A 629 19.56 16.90 -7.61
C ARG A 629 20.27 16.55 -6.32
N GLU A 630 20.52 17.51 -5.44
CA GLU A 630 21.07 17.20 -4.12
C GLU A 630 20.17 16.25 -3.35
N ARG A 631 18.87 16.21 -3.64
CA ARG A 631 17.92 15.27 -3.04
C ARG A 631 17.85 13.92 -3.76
N ALA A 632 18.48 13.74 -4.91
CA ALA A 632 18.48 12.48 -5.65
C ALA A 632 19.11 11.37 -4.80
N PHE A 633 18.59 10.14 -4.89
CA PHE A 633 19.09 9.01 -4.10
C PHE A 633 20.55 8.72 -4.43
N SER A 634 20.91 8.69 -5.70
CA SER A 634 22.28 8.52 -6.23
C SER A 634 23.29 9.56 -5.72
N VAL A 635 22.81 10.69 -5.18
CA VAL A 635 23.66 11.74 -4.59
C VAL A 635 23.61 11.65 -3.06
N MET A 636 22.42 11.58 -2.47
CA MET A 636 22.29 11.59 -1.01
C MET A 636 22.75 10.32 -0.34
N ALA A 637 22.51 9.15 -0.94
CA ALA A 637 22.90 7.88 -0.35
C ALA A 637 24.43 7.82 -0.15
N PRO A 638 25.27 8.05 -1.18
CA PRO A 638 26.73 8.12 -0.99
C PRO A 638 27.18 9.19 0.01
N ARG A 639 26.61 10.40 -0.04
CA ARG A 639 26.96 11.49 0.89
C ARG A 639 26.66 11.13 2.35
N LEU A 640 25.48 10.59 2.63
CA LEU A 640 25.13 10.16 3.97
C LEU A 640 25.96 8.95 4.40
N TRP A 641 26.14 7.97 3.52
CA TRP A 641 26.92 6.76 3.78
C TRP A 641 28.35 7.08 4.19
N ASN A 642 29.03 7.93 3.43
CA ASN A 642 30.41 8.33 3.71
C ASN A 642 30.56 9.16 4.99
N SER A 643 29.46 9.73 5.52
CA SER A 643 29.47 10.41 6.82
C SER A 643 29.36 9.47 8.03
N LEU A 644 29.11 8.17 7.80
CA LEU A 644 28.98 7.18 8.87
C LEU A 644 30.36 6.71 9.37
N PRO A 645 30.50 6.48 10.68
CA PRO A 645 31.63 5.74 11.24
C PRO A 645 31.83 4.40 10.55
N ARG A 646 33.09 3.96 10.43
CA ARG A 646 33.48 2.72 9.76
C ARG A 646 32.78 1.51 10.36
N GLU A 647 32.65 1.48 11.69
CA GLU A 647 32.04 0.38 12.45
C GLU A 647 30.57 0.18 12.09
N ILE A 648 29.86 1.28 11.78
CA ILE A 648 28.47 1.22 11.34
C ILE A 648 28.40 0.72 9.90
N ARG A 649 29.27 1.21 9.01
CA ARG A 649 29.32 0.77 7.60
C ARG A 649 29.62 -0.71 7.46
N GLN A 650 30.48 -1.25 8.33
CA GLN A 650 30.91 -2.65 8.34
C GLN A 650 30.01 -3.56 9.21
N ALA A 651 28.81 -3.10 9.59
CA ALA A 651 27.90 -3.90 10.39
C ALA A 651 27.51 -5.22 9.68
N PRO A 652 27.61 -6.39 10.35
CA PRO A 652 27.49 -7.69 9.71
C PRO A 652 26.05 -8.05 9.30
N THR A 653 25.05 -7.43 9.92
CA THR A 653 23.64 -7.70 9.65
C THR A 653 22.84 -6.41 9.53
N LEU A 654 21.73 -6.46 8.78
CA LEU A 654 20.79 -5.35 8.70
C LEU A 654 20.25 -4.92 10.07
N LEU A 655 20.11 -5.86 11.01
CA LEU A 655 19.61 -5.58 12.36
C LEU A 655 20.65 -4.80 13.18
N SER A 656 21.92 -5.25 13.18
CA SER A 656 23.01 -4.54 13.86
C SER A 656 23.27 -3.17 13.23
N PHE A 657 23.18 -3.06 11.90
CA PHE A 657 23.26 -1.80 11.18
C PHE A 657 22.16 -0.83 11.63
N ARG A 658 20.88 -1.25 11.61
CA ARG A 658 19.75 -0.41 12.03
C ARG A 658 19.87 0.09 13.47
N ARG A 659 20.31 -0.77 14.40
CA ARG A 659 20.51 -0.39 15.80
C ARG A 659 21.60 0.68 15.92
N SER A 660 22.79 0.41 15.39
CA SER A 660 23.94 1.31 15.48
C SER A 660 23.68 2.65 14.78
N LEU A 661 23.07 2.61 13.58
CA LEU A 661 22.68 3.80 12.84
C LEU A 661 21.66 4.65 13.61
N LYS A 662 20.66 4.02 14.24
CA LYS A 662 19.66 4.75 15.04
C LYS A 662 20.34 5.46 16.21
N THR A 663 21.25 4.79 16.92
CA THR A 663 21.99 5.37 18.04
C THR A 663 22.83 6.56 17.59
N TRP A 664 23.59 6.42 16.50
CA TRP A 664 24.42 7.48 15.95
C TRP A 664 23.62 8.70 15.50
N LEU A 665 22.51 8.50 14.77
CA LEU A 665 21.63 9.60 14.37
C LEU A 665 20.95 10.26 15.57
N PHE A 666 20.65 9.50 16.63
CA PHE A 666 20.03 10.03 17.84
C PHE A 666 21.00 10.96 18.59
N GLN A 667 22.26 10.53 18.78
CA GLN A 667 23.31 11.39 19.35
C GLN A 667 23.50 12.65 18.50
N LYS A 668 23.66 12.50 17.19
CA LYS A 668 23.81 13.64 16.27
C LYS A 668 22.64 14.64 16.32
N ALA A 669 21.42 14.14 16.53
CA ALA A 669 20.22 14.97 16.59
C ALA A 669 20.07 15.76 17.90
N PHE A 670 20.67 15.30 19.00
CA PHE A 670 20.40 15.82 20.33
C PHE A 670 21.63 16.34 21.10
N ASP A 671 22.83 15.97 20.68
CA ASP A 671 24.10 16.37 21.32
C ASP A 671 24.80 17.48 20.52
N GLY A 672 24.62 17.50 19.19
CA GLY A 672 24.96 18.66 18.36
C GLY A 672 23.82 19.67 18.40
N GLN A 673 24.08 20.94 18.76
CA GLN A 673 23.12 22.05 18.92
C GLN A 673 22.28 22.43 17.67
N LEU A 674 21.77 21.48 16.87
CA LEU A 674 20.69 21.72 15.93
C LEU A 674 19.40 21.91 16.73
N LEU A 675 19.18 23.15 17.19
CA LEU A 675 17.93 23.58 17.82
C LEU A 675 16.76 23.35 16.86
N LEU A 676 16.14 22.19 17.01
CA LEU A 676 14.90 21.76 16.37
C LEU A 676 13.70 22.21 17.19
N ASP A 677 13.73 23.34 17.89
CA ASP A 677 12.54 23.91 18.55
C ASP A 677 11.90 25.00 17.68
#